data_AF-A0A199V3W4-F1
#
_entry.id   AF-A0A199V3W4-F1
#
_cell.length_a   1.000
_cell.length_b   1.000
_cell.length_c   1.000
_cell.angle_alpha   90.00
_cell.angle_beta   90.00
_cell.angle_gamma   90.00
#
_symmetry.space_group_name_H-M   'P 1'
#
loop_
_entity.id
_entity.type
_entity.pdbx_description
1 polymer ?
#
loop_
_entity_poly.entity_id
_entity_poly.type
_entity_poly.pdbx_seq_one_letter_code
_entity_poly.pdbx_strand_id
1 'polypeptide(L)'
;MHNTFWCCIYIQDKTVPDAIFIMKQSVEELYHDLLPENYVVVADLGCSSGPNTFMYFSQIMDAVRESCDRVGRPPPELHLLLNDLPGNDFNTLFGLFASSKEKMKEEKGEKFLPFYPAGVPGSFYGRLFPARSVHFIYSSLCLHWLSQVCLTILFRKILPMHLFIMNKGNIYISKTSPPLVSKLYTEQFQRDFYSFLKLRSEEICTGGRMVLMFFGRRTWDPAEEENNYISTLLSKALNEMVLEGILKASEVDSFNLPYYQPCMEEVKMVTRDEGSFDVAHESVFDLNWEVLGNLDDKSLTDNNASGEYIAKIMRSVLEPLFASHFGEAIIDELFSRLTAKLTKHIETEKGKYVIFVVSLRRIYRDQTVANVILIMKRSVEDLYHDFLPENYMVVADLGCSSGPNTFMYFSQIMDAIRESCDRLSHRPPELHLLLNDLPGNDFNTLFGLFTSSVEKMKEEKGEKFLPFYPAGVPGSFYGRLFPTRSVHFMYSCLSLHWLSQVPQGLESKANIAVNKGNIYISKTSPPLVSKLYLEQFQRDFHLFLKLRSEEMCSAGQMVLMFFGRRTSDPAEEENNYIWTLLTKALNDMALEGIIKASDVDSFNLPYYQPCMEEVKMVTRDEGSFDVVHEHVFDLNWEALSNLDEKSLVDNFASAEFLAKIIRSVAESLLAPHFGKAIIDELFSRFTAIVAEHIKKEKGKFVILIVSVRRR
;
A
#
# COMPACT_ATOMS: atom_id res chain seq x y z
N MET A 1 32.75 22.42 -13.12
CA MET A 1 31.96 22.17 -11.89
C MET A 1 30.92 23.24 -11.56
N HIS A 2 31.09 24.53 -11.89
CA HIS A 2 30.05 25.53 -11.59
C HIS A 2 28.85 25.57 -12.56
N ASN A 3 28.96 25.04 -13.79
CA ASN A 3 27.88 25.10 -14.79
C ASN A 3 26.84 23.96 -14.69
N THR A 4 27.15 22.91 -13.92
CA THR A 4 26.33 21.69 -13.76
C THR A 4 25.01 21.99 -13.03
N PHE A 5 25.07 22.87 -12.02
CA PHE A 5 23.93 23.21 -11.16
C PHE A 5 22.89 24.08 -11.86
N TRP A 6 23.31 25.11 -12.60
CA TRP A 6 22.42 26.07 -13.27
C TRP A 6 21.52 25.43 -14.33
N CYS A 7 22.00 24.37 -15.00
CA CYS A 7 21.31 23.73 -16.12
C CYS A 7 20.01 22.99 -15.73
N CYS A 8 19.95 22.38 -14.54
CA CYS A 8 18.73 21.74 -14.01
C CYS A 8 17.73 22.75 -13.41
N ILE A 9 18.20 23.93 -12.98
CA ILE A 9 17.36 25.03 -12.43
C ILE A 9 16.34 25.50 -13.48
N TYR A 10 16.70 25.58 -14.75
CA TYR A 10 15.83 26.18 -15.78
C TYR A 10 14.79 25.22 -16.37
N ILE A 11 15.09 23.91 -16.44
CA ILE A 11 14.06 22.89 -16.69
C ILE A 11 12.99 22.99 -15.61
N GLN A 12 13.42 23.17 -14.36
CA GLN A 12 12.52 23.42 -13.25
C GLN A 12 11.78 24.75 -13.44
N ASP A 13 12.46 25.88 -13.68
CA ASP A 13 11.87 27.24 -13.79
C ASP A 13 10.70 27.37 -14.81
N LYS A 14 10.70 26.58 -15.90
CA LYS A 14 9.61 26.58 -16.90
C LYS A 14 8.42 25.66 -16.58
N THR A 15 8.63 24.59 -15.82
CA THR A 15 7.55 23.66 -15.37
C THR A 15 7.12 23.92 -13.92
N VAL A 16 7.78 24.87 -13.26
CA VAL A 16 7.65 25.22 -11.85
C VAL A 16 6.26 25.76 -11.46
N PRO A 17 5.53 26.57 -12.25
CA PRO A 17 4.27 27.15 -11.77
C PRO A 17 3.20 26.10 -11.42
N ASP A 18 2.99 25.12 -12.29
CA ASP A 18 1.96 24.09 -12.07
C ASP A 18 2.41 23.04 -11.05
N ALA A 19 3.71 22.69 -11.03
CA ALA A 19 4.28 21.82 -10.00
C ALA A 19 4.20 22.47 -8.61
N ILE A 20 4.50 23.78 -8.51
CA ILE A 20 4.29 24.57 -7.29
C ILE A 20 2.81 24.59 -6.95
N PHE A 21 1.91 24.78 -7.92
CA PHE A 21 0.48 24.82 -7.65
C PHE A 21 0.00 23.51 -6.99
N ILE A 22 0.32 22.36 -7.58
CA ILE A 22 -0.01 21.04 -7.01
C ILE A 22 0.66 20.85 -5.65
N MET A 23 1.91 21.30 -5.49
CA MET A 23 2.64 21.23 -4.23
C MET A 23 1.96 22.05 -3.13
N LYS A 24 1.61 23.31 -3.41
CA LYS A 24 0.89 24.18 -2.48
C LYS A 24 -0.46 23.56 -2.12
N GLN A 25 -1.26 23.18 -3.12
CA GLN A 25 -2.55 22.52 -2.91
C GLN A 25 -2.42 21.26 -2.04
N SER A 26 -1.38 20.45 -2.27
CA SER A 26 -1.12 19.26 -1.46
C SER A 26 -0.77 19.61 -0.01
N VAL A 27 -0.10 20.73 0.25
CA VAL A 27 0.14 21.22 1.62
C VAL A 27 -1.16 21.74 2.24
N GLU A 28 -2.02 22.43 1.50
CA GLU A 28 -3.32 22.88 2.03
C GLU A 28 -4.17 21.68 2.48
N GLU A 29 -4.23 20.66 1.65
CA GLU A 29 -4.99 19.45 1.94
C GLU A 29 -4.33 18.61 3.04
N LEU A 30 -2.99 18.64 3.20
CA LEU A 30 -2.29 18.09 4.36
C LEU A 30 -2.81 18.74 5.66
N TYR A 31 -2.95 20.06 5.65
CA TYR A 31 -3.45 20.81 6.81
C TYR A 31 -4.93 20.58 7.07
N HIS A 32 -5.73 20.31 6.05
CA HIS A 32 -7.11 19.86 6.23
C HIS A 32 -7.17 18.48 6.90
N ASP A 33 -6.30 17.56 6.48
CA ASP A 33 -6.32 16.16 6.93
C ASP A 33 -5.70 15.94 8.33
N LEU A 34 -4.58 16.62 8.64
CA LEU A 34 -3.76 16.33 9.82
C LEU A 34 -3.73 17.45 10.87
N LEU A 35 -3.88 18.71 10.46
CA LEU A 35 -3.67 19.90 11.31
C LEU A 35 -2.44 19.80 12.25
N PRO A 36 -1.21 19.60 11.75
CA PRO A 36 -0.02 19.43 12.60
C PRO A 36 0.18 20.64 13.53
N GLU A 37 0.40 20.38 14.83
CA GLU A 37 0.40 21.45 15.84
C GLU A 37 1.76 22.04 16.17
N ASN A 38 2.80 21.21 16.32
CA ASN A 38 4.08 21.64 16.90
C ASN A 38 5.19 21.77 15.86
N TYR A 39 5.31 20.79 14.97
CA TYR A 39 6.32 20.76 13.92
C TYR A 39 5.79 20.06 12.68
N VAL A 40 6.37 20.37 11.52
CA VAL A 40 6.12 19.66 10.26
C VAL A 40 7.46 19.18 9.71
N VAL A 41 7.51 17.88 9.42
CA VAL A 41 8.69 17.26 8.80
C VAL A 41 8.46 17.16 7.29
N VAL A 42 9.32 17.84 6.55
CA VAL A 42 9.33 17.88 5.08
C VAL A 42 10.58 17.17 4.59
N ALA A 43 10.46 16.21 3.68
CA ALA A 43 11.62 15.55 3.06
C ALA A 43 11.71 15.83 1.56
N ASP A 44 12.92 16.20 1.11
CA ASP A 44 13.31 16.25 -0.30
C ASP A 44 14.08 14.98 -0.65
N LEU A 45 13.53 14.15 -1.54
CA LEU A 45 14.15 12.89 -1.97
C LEU A 45 14.83 13.08 -3.32
N GLY A 46 16.16 13.03 -3.31
CA GLY A 46 17.04 13.33 -4.44
C GLY A 46 17.36 14.82 -4.55
N CYS A 47 17.81 15.42 -3.43
CA CYS A 47 18.00 16.87 -3.30
C CYS A 47 19.17 17.43 -4.12
N SER A 48 20.09 16.59 -4.59
CA SER A 48 21.35 17.00 -5.21
C SER A 48 22.16 17.94 -4.31
N SER A 49 22.97 18.83 -4.89
CA SER A 49 23.84 19.76 -4.15
C SER A 49 23.60 21.25 -4.50
N GLY A 50 22.58 21.54 -5.31
CA GLY A 50 22.25 22.88 -5.79
C GLY A 50 21.22 23.63 -4.94
N PRO A 51 20.91 24.90 -5.28
CA PRO A 51 19.97 25.72 -4.51
C PRO A 51 18.49 25.32 -4.67
N ASN A 52 18.17 24.42 -5.60
CA ASN A 52 16.79 24.10 -5.99
C ASN A 52 15.94 23.54 -4.86
N THR A 53 16.54 22.76 -3.96
CA THR A 53 15.84 22.24 -2.77
C THR A 53 15.23 23.37 -1.93
N PHE A 54 15.98 24.47 -1.76
CA PHE A 54 15.52 25.62 -0.98
C PHE A 54 14.42 26.42 -1.69
N MET A 55 14.39 26.40 -3.03
CA MET A 55 13.31 27.01 -3.81
C MET A 55 11.97 26.30 -3.57
N TYR A 56 11.92 24.98 -3.71
CA TYR A 56 10.69 24.22 -3.46
C TYR A 56 10.27 24.29 -1.99
N PHE A 57 11.23 24.15 -1.09
CA PHE A 57 10.97 24.27 0.34
C PHE A 57 10.42 25.66 0.74
N SER A 58 10.92 26.73 0.11
CA SER A 58 10.40 28.08 0.30
C SER A 58 8.91 28.19 -0.07
N GLN A 59 8.46 27.48 -1.11
CA GLN A 59 7.05 27.45 -1.51
C GLN A 59 6.18 26.61 -0.57
N ILE A 60 6.72 25.49 -0.07
CA ILE A 60 6.07 24.68 0.97
C ILE A 60 5.88 25.50 2.24
N MET A 61 6.90 26.27 2.65
CA MET A 61 6.83 27.16 3.81
C MET A 61 5.70 28.19 3.68
N ASP A 62 5.53 28.79 2.50
CA ASP A 62 4.43 29.74 2.25
C ASP A 62 3.07 29.05 2.39
N ALA A 63 2.91 27.88 1.78
CA ALA A 63 1.65 27.12 1.85
C ALA A 63 1.33 26.65 3.29
N VAL A 64 2.34 26.27 4.07
CA VAL A 64 2.20 25.97 5.50
C VAL A 64 1.69 27.20 6.24
N ARG A 65 2.33 28.36 6.04
CA ARG A 65 1.98 29.60 6.72
C ARG A 65 0.54 30.03 6.39
N GLU A 66 0.20 30.06 5.10
CA GLU A 66 -1.14 30.41 4.62
C GLU A 66 -2.21 29.45 5.16
N SER A 67 -1.89 28.17 5.27
CA SER A 67 -2.80 27.18 5.85
C SER A 67 -3.01 27.41 7.35
N CYS A 68 -1.95 27.73 8.11
CA CYS A 68 -2.06 28.07 9.54
C CYS A 68 -2.86 29.35 9.77
N ASP A 69 -2.63 30.38 8.97
CA ASP A 69 -3.34 31.65 9.06
C ASP A 69 -4.84 31.46 8.79
N ARG A 70 -5.22 30.62 7.82
CA ARG A 70 -6.64 30.29 7.52
C ARG A 70 -7.36 29.61 8.68
N VAL A 71 -6.68 28.72 9.41
CA VAL A 71 -7.27 27.99 10.54
C VAL A 71 -7.10 28.73 11.88
N GLY A 72 -6.48 29.91 11.88
CA GLY A 72 -6.26 30.72 13.07
C GLY A 72 -5.29 30.11 14.08
N ARG A 73 -4.30 29.34 13.63
CA ARG A 73 -3.29 28.67 14.48
C ARG A 73 -1.91 29.32 14.36
N PRO A 74 -1.08 29.26 15.42
CA PRO A 74 0.32 29.64 15.30
C PRO A 74 1.04 28.69 14.33
N PRO A 75 2.00 29.20 13.53
CA PRO A 75 2.72 28.36 12.59
C PRO A 75 3.70 27.42 13.32
N PRO A 76 3.90 26.18 12.82
CA PRO A 76 4.79 25.22 13.45
C PRO A 76 6.26 25.47 13.10
N GLU A 77 7.16 24.78 13.81
CA GLU A 77 8.55 24.66 13.37
C GLU A 77 8.67 23.69 12.18
N LEU A 78 9.60 23.95 11.27
CA LEU A 78 9.82 23.05 10.12
C LEU A 78 11.11 22.25 10.28
N HIS A 79 11.06 20.94 10.01
CA HIS A 79 12.25 20.10 9.90
C HIS A 79 12.40 19.68 8.44
N LEU A 80 13.50 20.09 7.79
CA LEU A 80 13.80 19.76 6.40
C LEU A 80 14.80 18.60 6.33
N LEU A 81 14.38 17.48 5.77
CA LEU A 81 15.24 16.32 5.53
C LEU A 81 15.68 16.32 4.06
N LEU A 82 17.00 16.37 3.83
CA LEU A 82 17.63 16.43 2.52
C LEU A 82 18.23 15.06 2.22
N ASN A 83 17.57 14.26 1.39
CA ASN A 83 18.04 12.93 1.03
C ASN A 83 18.68 12.90 -0.36
N ASP A 84 19.81 12.22 -0.46
CA ASP A 84 20.42 11.80 -1.71
C ASP A 84 21.32 10.58 -1.46
N LEU A 85 21.90 10.02 -2.52
CA LEU A 85 22.86 8.92 -2.43
C LEU A 85 24.09 9.34 -1.61
N PRO A 86 24.78 8.38 -0.94
CA PRO A 86 25.97 8.68 -0.14
C PRO A 86 27.11 9.38 -0.89
N GLY A 87 27.14 9.29 -2.22
CA GLY A 87 28.12 9.97 -3.07
C GLY A 87 27.79 11.42 -3.42
N ASN A 88 26.64 11.96 -2.99
CA ASN A 88 26.26 13.36 -3.22
C ASN A 88 27.14 14.33 -2.40
N ASP A 89 27.34 15.54 -2.94
CA ASP A 89 28.13 16.59 -2.28
C ASP A 89 27.29 17.38 -1.25
N PHE A 90 26.98 16.73 -0.12
CA PHE A 90 26.29 17.39 1.00
C PHE A 90 27.07 18.58 1.57
N ASN A 91 28.40 18.63 1.41
CA ASN A 91 29.21 19.74 1.91
C ASN A 91 28.90 21.03 1.16
N THR A 92 28.83 20.97 -0.18
CA THR A 92 28.41 22.11 -1.00
C THR A 92 26.99 22.53 -0.65
N LEU A 93 26.07 21.57 -0.47
CA LEU A 93 24.69 21.86 -0.09
C LEU A 93 24.58 22.58 1.27
N PHE A 94 25.31 22.11 2.28
CA PHE A 94 25.35 22.75 3.60
C PHE A 94 26.06 24.11 3.57
N GLY A 95 27.05 24.30 2.69
CA GLY A 95 27.67 25.60 2.45
C GLY A 95 26.68 26.65 1.93
N LEU A 96 25.71 26.23 1.11
CA LEU A 96 24.65 27.10 0.56
C LEU A 96 23.53 27.41 1.57
N PHE A 97 23.44 26.67 2.67
CA PHE A 97 22.32 26.79 3.61
C PHE A 97 22.25 28.19 4.25
N ALA A 98 23.37 28.72 4.73
CA ALA A 98 23.39 30.00 5.44
C ALA A 98 22.88 31.16 4.56
N SER A 99 23.43 31.29 3.35
CA SER A 99 23.02 32.32 2.40
C SER A 99 21.59 32.12 1.91
N SER A 100 21.15 30.87 1.69
CA SER A 100 19.77 30.58 1.28
C SER A 100 18.76 30.91 2.38
N LYS A 101 19.10 30.63 3.64
CA LYS A 101 18.27 30.95 4.81
C LYS A 101 18.16 32.45 5.03
N GLU A 102 19.26 33.19 4.92
CA GLU A 102 19.25 34.66 5.02
C GLU A 102 18.39 35.26 3.92
N LYS A 103 18.60 34.85 2.66
CA LYS A 103 17.79 35.29 1.53
C LYS A 103 16.29 35.02 1.74
N MET A 104 15.92 33.79 2.15
CA MET A 104 14.52 33.46 2.47
C MET A 104 13.95 34.32 3.60
N LYS A 105 14.76 34.64 4.61
CA LYS A 105 14.33 35.48 5.73
C LYS A 105 14.11 36.93 5.30
N GLU A 106 14.97 37.46 4.45
CA GLU A 106 14.82 38.80 3.85
C GLU A 106 13.58 38.89 2.95
N GLU A 107 13.38 37.89 2.08
CA GLU A 107 12.23 37.85 1.15
C GLU A 107 10.89 37.69 1.88
N LYS A 108 10.84 36.87 2.94
CA LYS A 108 9.58 36.55 3.64
C LYS A 108 9.26 37.46 4.83
N GLY A 109 10.24 38.13 5.41
CA GLY A 109 10.06 39.01 6.58
C GLY A 109 9.35 38.28 7.73
N GLU A 110 8.23 38.84 8.20
CA GLU A 110 7.42 38.27 9.30
C GLU A 110 6.75 36.93 8.96
N LYS A 111 6.66 36.57 7.67
CA LYS A 111 6.11 35.28 7.23
C LYS A 111 7.13 34.14 7.30
N PHE A 112 8.40 34.45 7.57
CA PHE A 112 9.45 33.44 7.68
C PHE A 112 9.18 32.46 8.82
N LEU A 113 9.27 31.15 8.53
CA LEU A 113 9.13 30.09 9.54
C LEU A 113 10.50 29.56 9.95
N PRO A 114 10.77 29.39 11.26
CA PRO A 114 11.97 28.69 11.71
C PRO A 114 12.05 27.28 11.13
N PHE A 115 13.21 26.93 10.60
CA PHE A 115 13.45 25.59 10.10
C PHE A 115 14.86 25.06 10.35
N TYR A 116 14.96 23.73 10.42
CA TYR A 116 16.15 22.99 10.77
C TYR A 116 16.43 21.93 9.68
N PRO A 117 17.52 22.04 8.90
CA PRO A 117 17.86 21.06 7.89
C PRO A 117 18.68 19.89 8.46
N ALA A 118 18.52 18.69 7.90
CA ALA A 118 19.38 17.54 8.13
C ALA A 118 19.64 16.78 6.82
N GLY A 119 20.88 16.38 6.57
CA GLY A 119 21.23 15.52 5.43
C GLY A 119 21.04 14.04 5.78
N VAL A 120 20.43 13.28 4.87
CA VAL A 120 20.12 11.85 5.05
C VAL A 120 20.70 11.07 3.87
N PRO A 121 21.94 10.55 3.99
CA PRO A 121 22.57 9.80 2.91
C PRO A 121 21.96 8.41 2.80
N GLY A 122 21.52 8.02 1.60
CA GLY A 122 20.95 6.70 1.35
C GLY A 122 20.09 6.68 0.10
N SER A 123 19.89 5.48 -0.46
CA SER A 123 18.95 5.30 -1.56
C SER A 123 17.51 5.40 -1.04
N PHE A 124 16.68 6.19 -1.73
CA PHE A 124 15.23 6.19 -1.50
C PHE A 124 14.54 4.87 -1.88
N TYR A 125 15.24 3.89 -2.46
CA TYR A 125 14.72 2.53 -2.62
C TYR A 125 14.92 1.68 -1.34
N GLY A 126 15.48 2.26 -0.28
CA GLY A 126 15.54 1.71 1.08
C GLY A 126 14.77 2.56 2.10
N ARG A 127 14.68 2.06 3.34
CA ARG A 127 14.19 2.85 4.49
C ARG A 127 15.18 3.97 4.78
N LEU A 128 14.66 5.19 4.92
CA LEU A 128 15.41 6.41 5.22
C LEU A 128 15.01 6.99 6.59
N PHE A 129 13.74 6.84 6.96
CA PHE A 129 13.17 7.53 8.13
C PHE A 129 12.53 6.55 9.12
N PRO A 130 12.41 6.93 10.40
CA PRO A 130 11.56 6.23 11.36
C PRO A 130 10.12 6.09 10.86
N ALA A 131 9.40 5.11 11.40
CA ALA A 131 8.02 4.91 11.00
C ALA A 131 7.15 6.12 11.38
N ARG A 132 6.29 6.56 10.46
CA ARG A 132 5.32 7.66 10.63
C ARG A 132 5.92 8.99 11.11
N SER A 133 7.19 9.27 10.79
CA SER A 133 7.87 10.50 11.24
C SER A 133 7.84 11.63 10.21
N VAL A 134 7.37 11.39 8.98
CA VAL A 134 7.38 12.40 7.90
C VAL A 134 5.95 12.83 7.56
N HIS A 135 5.73 14.13 7.37
CA HIS A 135 4.41 14.67 7.06
C HIS A 135 4.25 14.93 5.56
N PHE A 136 5.29 15.48 4.94
CA PHE A 136 5.27 15.84 3.54
C PHE A 136 6.57 15.39 2.86
N ILE A 137 6.45 14.75 1.71
CA ILE A 137 7.57 14.40 0.86
C ILE A 137 7.44 15.11 -0.48
N TYR A 138 8.53 15.63 -1.00
CA TYR A 138 8.62 15.97 -2.40
C TYR A 138 9.86 15.34 -3.04
N SER A 139 9.76 15.01 -4.32
CA SER A 139 10.88 14.50 -5.11
C SER A 139 10.81 15.09 -6.50
N SER A 140 11.92 15.66 -6.97
CA SER A 140 11.96 16.41 -8.23
C SER A 140 12.99 15.84 -9.20
N LEU A 141 12.51 15.25 -10.29
CA LEU A 141 13.31 14.64 -11.36
C LEU A 141 14.28 13.56 -10.86
N CYS A 142 13.80 12.63 -10.02
CA CYS A 142 14.65 11.56 -9.48
C CYS A 142 14.11 10.15 -9.74
N LEU A 143 12.79 9.93 -9.71
CA LEU A 143 12.19 8.59 -9.77
C LEU A 143 12.30 7.87 -11.11
N HIS A 144 12.81 8.55 -12.14
CA HIS A 144 13.16 7.89 -13.40
C HIS A 144 14.48 7.11 -13.29
N TRP A 145 15.33 7.37 -12.30
CA TRP A 145 16.54 6.59 -12.05
C TRP A 145 16.21 5.26 -11.41
N LEU A 146 16.61 4.16 -12.03
CA LEU A 146 16.41 2.81 -11.50
C LEU A 146 17.40 2.51 -10.38
N SER A 147 17.02 1.59 -9.48
CA SER A 147 17.90 1.16 -8.39
C SER A 147 19.14 0.42 -8.90
N GLN A 148 19.04 -0.17 -10.10
CA GLN A 148 20.12 -0.90 -10.77
C GLN A 148 19.82 -1.08 -12.27
N VAL A 149 20.86 -1.41 -13.04
CA VAL A 149 20.70 -1.79 -14.45
C VAL A 149 19.94 -3.12 -14.56
N CYS A 150 18.96 -3.17 -15.46
CA CYS A 150 17.97 -4.26 -15.59
C CYS A 150 18.59 -5.62 -15.94
N LEU A 151 19.72 -5.63 -16.65
CA LEU A 151 20.40 -6.85 -17.10
C LEU A 151 21.13 -7.60 -15.98
N THR A 152 21.20 -7.03 -14.78
CA THR A 152 21.83 -7.66 -13.61
C THR A 152 20.95 -8.72 -12.94
N ILE A 153 19.67 -8.83 -13.29
CA ILE A 153 18.72 -9.78 -12.63
C ILE A 153 18.78 -11.20 -13.19
N LEU A 154 19.30 -11.36 -14.41
CA LEU A 154 19.61 -12.67 -14.97
C LEU A 154 20.82 -13.36 -14.29
N PHE A 155 21.54 -12.68 -13.38
CA PHE A 155 22.74 -13.22 -12.74
C PHE A 155 22.49 -14.24 -11.63
N ARG A 156 21.26 -14.42 -11.12
CA ARG A 156 21.02 -15.32 -9.98
C ARG A 156 20.26 -16.62 -10.26
N LYS A 157 19.68 -16.81 -11.45
CA LYS A 157 18.96 -18.07 -11.76
C LYS A 157 19.11 -18.50 -13.21
N ILE A 158 20.27 -19.08 -13.57
CA ILE A 158 20.38 -20.00 -14.73
C ILE A 158 20.50 -19.25 -16.08
N LEU A 159 21.70 -18.83 -16.51
CA LEU A 159 22.10 -18.82 -17.93
C LEU A 159 23.61 -18.50 -18.10
N PRO A 160 24.29 -19.01 -19.15
CA PRO A 160 25.73 -18.84 -19.33
C PRO A 160 26.17 -17.43 -19.81
N MET A 161 27.45 -17.12 -19.57
CA MET A 161 28.21 -15.89 -19.91
C MET A 161 28.07 -15.29 -21.33
N HIS A 162 27.49 -15.99 -22.31
CA HIS A 162 27.40 -15.54 -23.70
C HIS A 162 26.18 -14.65 -23.99
N LEU A 163 25.29 -14.44 -23.01
CA LEU A 163 24.11 -13.57 -23.13
C LEU A 163 24.34 -12.12 -22.64
N PHE A 164 25.61 -11.72 -22.45
CA PHE A 164 26.01 -10.41 -21.93
C PHE A 164 25.63 -9.20 -22.81
N ILE A 165 25.18 -9.46 -24.04
CA ILE A 165 25.00 -8.46 -25.08
C ILE A 165 23.59 -8.58 -25.67
N MET A 166 22.58 -8.23 -24.89
CA MET A 166 21.18 -8.27 -25.34
C MET A 166 20.76 -7.02 -26.12
N ASN A 167 21.36 -5.86 -25.82
CA ASN A 167 20.98 -4.58 -26.42
C ASN A 167 22.05 -4.08 -27.42
N LYS A 168 22.39 -4.93 -28.41
CA LYS A 168 23.49 -4.65 -29.36
C LYS A 168 23.37 -3.27 -30.00
N GLY A 169 24.47 -2.52 -29.98
CA GLY A 169 24.57 -1.18 -30.56
C GLY A 169 23.69 -0.11 -29.89
N ASN A 170 23.04 -0.41 -28.78
CA ASN A 170 22.13 0.49 -28.08
C ASN A 170 22.53 0.60 -26.61
N ILE A 171 22.48 1.81 -26.06
CA ILE A 171 22.75 2.04 -24.63
C ILE A 171 21.47 2.18 -23.79
N TYR A 172 20.31 2.11 -24.43
CA TYR A 172 18.99 2.20 -23.80
C TYR A 172 17.93 1.55 -24.72
N ILE A 173 16.66 1.57 -24.33
CA ILE A 173 15.54 1.06 -25.13
C ILE A 173 15.43 1.85 -26.44
N SER A 174 15.37 1.15 -27.58
CA SER A 174 15.08 1.72 -28.89
C SER A 174 14.22 0.76 -29.72
N LYS A 175 13.70 1.21 -30.88
CA LYS A 175 12.99 0.35 -31.84
C LYS A 175 13.82 -0.85 -32.33
N THR A 176 15.15 -0.76 -32.25
CA THR A 176 16.07 -1.83 -32.64
C THR A 176 16.42 -2.77 -31.49
N SER A 177 16.04 -2.42 -30.26
CA SER A 177 16.21 -3.29 -29.09
C SER A 177 15.26 -4.49 -29.17
N PRO A 178 15.69 -5.69 -28.74
CA PRO A 178 14.79 -6.82 -28.58
C PRO A 178 13.65 -6.51 -27.61
N PRO A 179 12.41 -7.02 -27.83
CA PRO A 179 11.27 -6.76 -26.94
C PRO A 179 11.51 -7.14 -25.47
N LEU A 180 12.38 -8.13 -25.23
CA LEU A 180 12.77 -8.54 -23.88
C LEU A 180 13.51 -7.43 -23.12
N VAL A 181 14.26 -6.55 -23.81
CA VAL A 181 14.94 -5.42 -23.16
C VAL A 181 13.91 -4.45 -22.58
N SER A 182 12.92 -4.04 -23.37
CA SER A 182 11.82 -3.19 -22.91
C SER A 182 11.12 -3.79 -21.69
N LYS A 183 10.78 -5.09 -21.75
CA LYS A 183 10.14 -5.81 -20.65
C LYS A 183 10.97 -5.77 -19.36
N LEU A 184 12.28 -5.99 -19.44
CA LEU A 184 13.17 -5.98 -18.27
C LEU A 184 13.25 -4.60 -17.62
N TYR A 185 13.26 -3.52 -18.42
CA TYR A 185 13.19 -2.15 -17.91
C TYR A 185 11.87 -1.85 -17.21
N THR A 186 10.75 -2.25 -17.82
CA THR A 186 9.42 -2.12 -17.21
C THR A 186 9.34 -2.88 -15.88
N GLU A 187 9.77 -4.13 -15.82
CA GLU A 187 9.77 -4.95 -14.60
C GLU A 187 10.71 -4.41 -13.51
N GLN A 188 11.82 -3.77 -13.89
CA GLN A 188 12.71 -3.10 -12.95
C GLN A 188 12.03 -1.87 -12.34
N PHE A 189 11.47 -0.99 -13.18
CA PHE A 189 10.74 0.18 -12.71
C PHE A 189 9.57 -0.20 -11.79
N GLN A 190 8.76 -1.19 -12.17
CA GLN A 190 7.61 -1.62 -11.36
C GLN A 190 8.05 -2.07 -9.96
N ARG A 191 9.14 -2.84 -9.85
CA ARG A 191 9.67 -3.28 -8.55
C ARG A 191 10.25 -2.13 -7.73
N ASP A 192 11.00 -1.24 -8.38
CA ASP A 192 11.62 -0.08 -7.75
C ASP A 192 10.55 0.87 -7.22
N PHE A 193 9.56 1.20 -8.04
CA PHE A 193 8.48 2.10 -7.67
C PHE A 193 7.53 1.49 -6.63
N TYR A 194 7.21 0.19 -6.73
CA TYR A 194 6.47 -0.52 -5.68
C TYR A 194 7.21 -0.47 -4.34
N SER A 195 8.51 -0.77 -4.35
CA SER A 195 9.33 -0.76 -3.14
C SER A 195 9.43 0.65 -2.55
N PHE A 196 9.61 1.65 -3.40
CA PHE A 196 9.59 3.06 -3.01
C PHE A 196 8.28 3.40 -2.30
N LEU A 197 7.12 3.16 -2.92
CA LEU A 197 5.82 3.45 -2.32
C LEU A 197 5.65 2.73 -0.98
N LYS A 198 5.92 1.43 -0.93
CA LYS A 198 5.81 0.63 0.29
C LYS A 198 6.63 1.23 1.44
N LEU A 199 7.89 1.57 1.20
CA LEU A 199 8.77 2.12 2.22
C LEU A 199 8.35 3.53 2.65
N ARG A 200 7.92 4.37 1.70
CA ARG A 200 7.36 5.70 2.01
C ARG A 200 6.07 5.59 2.82
N SER A 201 5.26 4.57 2.59
CA SER A 201 4.02 4.33 3.33
C SER A 201 4.25 4.03 4.83
N GLU A 202 5.42 3.47 5.15
CA GLU A 202 5.82 3.15 6.52
C GLU A 202 6.37 4.40 7.23
N GLU A 203 6.91 5.37 6.48
CA GLU A 203 7.60 6.56 6.98
C GLU A 203 6.70 7.80 7.07
N ILE A 204 5.74 7.92 6.15
CA ILE A 204 4.78 9.02 6.11
C ILE A 204 3.66 8.74 7.12
N CYS A 205 3.27 9.74 7.91
CA CYS A 205 2.11 9.62 8.80
C CYS A 205 0.80 9.44 8.01
N THR A 206 -0.22 8.83 8.63
CA THR A 206 -1.55 8.72 8.00
C THR A 206 -2.08 10.12 7.64
N GLY A 207 -2.61 10.32 6.43
CA GLY A 207 -3.03 11.65 5.95
C GLY A 207 -1.86 12.52 5.45
N GLY A 208 -0.62 12.08 5.65
CA GLY A 208 0.58 12.69 5.09
C GLY A 208 0.60 12.59 3.56
N ARG A 209 1.43 13.41 2.92
CA ARG A 209 1.37 13.60 1.46
C ARG A 209 2.73 13.53 0.80
N MET A 210 2.71 13.19 -0.48
CA MET A 210 3.90 13.09 -1.31
C MET A 210 3.65 13.69 -2.68
N VAL A 211 4.54 14.56 -3.15
CA VAL A 211 4.48 15.14 -4.50
C VAL A 211 5.69 14.69 -5.30
N LEU A 212 5.43 13.97 -6.38
CA LEU A 212 6.45 13.33 -7.21
C LEU A 212 6.48 13.98 -8.58
N MET A 213 7.64 14.49 -8.97
CA MET A 213 7.88 15.01 -10.31
C MET A 213 8.97 14.20 -11.01
N PHE A 214 8.70 13.63 -12.18
CA PHE A 214 9.70 12.85 -12.92
C PHE A 214 9.39 12.75 -14.41
N PHE A 215 10.39 12.38 -15.21
CA PHE A 215 10.21 12.17 -16.65
C PHE A 215 9.36 10.93 -16.91
N GLY A 216 8.42 11.06 -17.83
CA GLY A 216 7.56 9.97 -18.29
C GLY A 216 7.44 9.93 -19.81
N ARG A 217 6.41 9.23 -20.28
CA ARG A 217 6.04 9.10 -21.70
C ARG A 217 4.52 9.02 -21.86
N ARG A 218 4.00 9.43 -23.02
CA ARG A 218 2.55 9.42 -23.29
C ARG A 218 2.03 8.10 -23.84
N THR A 219 2.89 7.32 -24.47
CA THR A 219 2.50 6.08 -25.15
C THR A 219 2.67 4.87 -24.26
N TRP A 220 2.07 3.74 -24.63
CA TRP A 220 2.15 2.49 -23.87
C TRP A 220 3.41 1.69 -24.17
N ASP A 221 3.96 1.76 -25.39
CA ASP A 221 5.20 1.08 -25.77
C ASP A 221 6.46 1.93 -25.44
N PRO A 222 7.34 1.47 -24.53
CA PRO A 222 8.56 2.20 -24.18
C PRO A 222 9.60 2.24 -25.31
N ALA A 223 9.46 1.43 -26.36
CA ALA A 223 10.40 1.38 -27.49
C ALA A 223 10.11 2.42 -28.60
N GLU A 224 9.00 3.16 -28.51
CA GLU A 224 8.70 4.22 -29.47
C GLU A 224 9.79 5.32 -29.48
N GLU A 225 10.23 5.70 -30.68
CA GLU A 225 11.35 6.63 -30.89
C GLU A 225 11.10 8.00 -30.27
N GLU A 226 9.83 8.44 -30.25
CA GLU A 226 9.45 9.73 -29.67
C GLU A 226 9.80 9.88 -28.19
N ASN A 227 10.01 8.76 -27.49
CA ASN A 227 10.30 8.73 -26.06
C ASN A 227 11.82 8.80 -25.76
N ASN A 228 12.69 8.42 -26.71
CA ASN A 228 14.09 8.05 -26.40
C ASN A 228 15.13 8.76 -27.28
N TYR A 229 14.81 9.95 -27.82
CA TYR A 229 15.66 10.67 -28.78
C TYR A 229 17.11 10.86 -28.32
N ILE A 230 17.33 11.35 -27.10
CA ILE A 230 18.69 11.67 -26.62
C ILE A 230 19.54 10.41 -26.48
N SER A 231 19.00 9.36 -25.87
CA SER A 231 19.68 8.07 -25.74
C SER A 231 19.95 7.42 -27.10
N THR A 232 19.09 7.67 -28.09
CA THR A 232 19.31 7.25 -29.48
C THR A 232 20.46 8.04 -30.13
N LEU A 233 20.53 9.36 -29.94
CA LEU A 233 21.62 10.18 -30.46
C LEU A 233 22.97 9.85 -29.79
N LEU A 234 22.97 9.59 -28.48
CA LEU A 234 24.13 9.08 -27.75
C LEU A 234 24.58 7.71 -28.29
N SER A 235 23.64 6.77 -28.49
CA SER A 235 23.95 5.47 -29.11
C SER A 235 24.60 5.65 -30.49
N LYS A 236 24.07 6.55 -31.32
CA LYS A 236 24.64 6.85 -32.65
C LYS A 236 26.06 7.42 -32.55
N ALA A 237 26.30 8.36 -31.63
CA ALA A 237 27.63 8.95 -31.43
C ALA A 237 28.65 7.88 -31.00
N LEU A 238 28.29 6.99 -30.07
CA LEU A 238 29.14 5.89 -29.62
C LEU A 238 29.43 4.89 -30.75
N ASN A 239 28.43 4.53 -31.56
CA ASN A 239 28.63 3.62 -32.68
C ASN A 239 29.53 4.22 -33.78
N GLU A 240 29.49 5.53 -34.02
CA GLU A 240 30.45 6.19 -34.93
C GLU A 240 31.88 6.11 -34.40
N MET A 241 32.06 6.30 -33.09
CA MET A 241 33.36 6.11 -32.44
C MET A 241 33.85 4.66 -32.55
N VAL A 242 32.95 3.67 -32.57
CA VAL A 242 33.29 2.28 -32.87
C VAL A 242 33.74 2.09 -34.31
N LEU A 243 33.03 2.69 -35.28
CA LEU A 243 33.40 2.61 -36.71
C LEU A 243 34.77 3.24 -36.99
N GLU A 244 35.12 4.29 -36.25
CA GLU A 244 36.41 4.98 -36.34
C GLU A 244 37.54 4.29 -35.54
N GLY A 245 37.23 3.20 -34.83
CA GLY A 245 38.19 2.45 -34.04
C GLY A 245 38.61 3.12 -32.73
N ILE A 246 37.89 4.16 -32.29
CA ILE A 246 38.09 4.83 -30.99
C ILE A 246 37.59 3.94 -29.85
N LEU A 247 36.47 3.26 -30.07
CA LEU A 247 35.85 2.32 -29.12
C LEU A 247 35.72 0.92 -29.74
N LYS A 248 35.65 -0.12 -28.91
CA LYS A 248 35.25 -1.47 -29.35
C LYS A 248 33.73 -1.61 -29.27
N ALA A 249 33.15 -2.33 -30.23
CA ALA A 249 31.73 -2.65 -30.22
C ALA A 249 31.28 -3.28 -28.89
N SER A 250 32.09 -4.18 -28.34
CA SER A 250 31.84 -4.84 -27.05
C SER A 250 31.73 -3.86 -25.86
N GLU A 251 32.40 -2.71 -25.92
CA GLU A 251 32.36 -1.71 -24.86
C GLU A 251 30.99 -1.01 -24.84
N VAL A 252 30.48 -0.62 -26.02
CA VAL A 252 29.15 -0.03 -26.19
C VAL A 252 28.05 -1.03 -25.84
N ASP A 253 28.18 -2.25 -26.36
CA ASP A 253 27.27 -3.38 -26.18
C ASP A 253 27.08 -3.80 -24.70
N SER A 254 28.05 -3.48 -23.85
CA SER A 254 28.03 -3.79 -22.41
C SER A 254 27.46 -2.66 -21.53
N PHE A 255 27.21 -1.48 -22.10
CA PHE A 255 26.73 -0.31 -21.37
C PHE A 255 25.22 -0.12 -21.53
N ASN A 256 24.50 0.06 -20.42
CA ASN A 256 23.07 0.34 -20.44
C ASN A 256 22.74 1.42 -19.40
N LEU A 257 21.93 2.40 -19.80
CA LEU A 257 21.54 3.51 -18.93
C LEU A 257 20.56 3.03 -17.84
N PRO A 258 20.79 3.35 -16.55
CA PRO A 258 19.95 2.91 -15.45
C PRO A 258 18.80 3.90 -15.19
N TYR A 259 18.04 4.26 -16.22
CA TYR A 259 16.83 5.07 -16.06
C TYR A 259 15.67 4.48 -16.87
N TYR A 260 14.43 4.80 -16.50
CA TYR A 260 13.22 4.43 -17.21
C TYR A 260 12.21 5.58 -17.17
N GLN A 261 11.52 5.79 -18.28
CA GLN A 261 10.42 6.76 -18.39
C GLN A 261 9.10 5.99 -18.43
N PRO A 262 8.33 5.93 -17.33
CA PRO A 262 7.05 5.24 -17.32
C PRO A 262 5.95 6.06 -18.00
N CYS A 263 4.87 5.41 -18.43
CA CYS A 263 3.60 6.08 -18.73
C CYS A 263 2.76 6.26 -17.46
N MET A 264 1.76 7.14 -17.50
CA MET A 264 0.93 7.44 -16.31
C MET A 264 0.15 6.21 -15.85
N GLU A 265 -0.28 5.36 -16.78
CA GLU A 265 -0.97 4.11 -16.49
C GLU A 265 -0.08 3.13 -15.71
N GLU A 266 1.22 3.03 -16.02
CA GLU A 266 2.18 2.24 -15.24
C GLU A 266 2.30 2.78 -13.81
N VAL A 267 2.44 4.10 -13.65
CA VAL A 267 2.51 4.76 -12.33
C VAL A 267 1.25 4.44 -11.51
N LYS A 268 0.06 4.63 -12.10
CA LYS A 268 -1.22 4.34 -11.44
C LYS A 268 -1.40 2.86 -11.11
N MET A 269 -0.98 1.97 -11.98
CA MET A 269 -1.08 0.53 -11.77
C MET A 269 -0.28 0.12 -10.54
N VAL A 270 0.99 0.50 -10.48
CA VAL A 270 1.85 0.20 -9.33
C VAL A 270 1.33 0.85 -8.04
N THR A 271 0.83 2.09 -8.10
CA THR A 271 0.23 2.75 -6.93
C THR A 271 -1.01 2.02 -6.42
N ARG A 272 -1.88 1.54 -7.31
CA ARG A 272 -3.06 0.73 -6.93
C ARG A 272 -2.67 -0.64 -6.37
N ASP A 273 -1.68 -1.28 -6.99
CA ASP A 273 -1.21 -2.62 -6.60
C ASP A 273 -0.51 -2.61 -5.24
N GLU A 274 0.24 -1.54 -4.92
CA GLU A 274 0.84 -1.33 -3.60
C GLU A 274 -0.23 -0.94 -2.57
N GLY A 275 -1.12 0.00 -2.92
CA GLY A 275 -2.39 0.22 -2.22
C GLY A 275 -2.32 1.10 -0.97
N SER A 276 -1.17 1.68 -0.63
CA SER A 276 -1.00 2.57 0.53
C SER A 276 -1.33 4.04 0.27
N PHE A 277 -1.43 4.43 -1.00
CA PHE A 277 -1.64 5.82 -1.40
C PHE A 277 -2.82 5.95 -2.37
N ASP A 278 -3.57 7.03 -2.21
CA ASP A 278 -4.50 7.51 -3.23
C ASP A 278 -3.81 8.58 -4.09
N VAL A 279 -4.10 8.58 -5.39
CA VAL A 279 -3.69 9.64 -6.30
C VAL A 279 -4.65 10.82 -6.11
N ALA A 280 -4.18 11.90 -5.49
CA ALA A 280 -4.96 13.10 -5.21
C ALA A 280 -5.04 14.00 -6.46
N HIS A 281 -3.88 14.28 -7.06
CA HIS A 281 -3.76 15.14 -8.23
C HIS A 281 -2.74 14.55 -9.20
N GLU A 282 -2.95 14.75 -10.49
CA GLU A 282 -1.98 14.41 -11.52
C GLU A 282 -1.99 15.42 -12.66
N SER A 283 -0.80 15.70 -13.18
CA SER A 283 -0.63 16.54 -14.36
C SER A 283 0.51 16.03 -15.22
N VAL A 284 0.40 16.29 -16.53
CA VAL A 284 1.38 15.90 -17.54
C VAL A 284 1.78 17.11 -18.36
N PHE A 285 3.07 17.41 -18.40
CA PHE A 285 3.63 18.60 -19.05
C PHE A 285 4.56 18.21 -20.19
N ASP A 286 4.52 19.00 -21.27
CA ASP A 286 5.44 18.88 -22.39
C ASP A 286 6.44 20.04 -22.33
N LEU A 287 7.72 19.74 -22.12
CA LEU A 287 8.81 20.71 -22.11
C LEU A 287 9.58 20.63 -23.43
N ASN A 288 9.30 21.56 -24.34
CA ASN A 288 9.93 21.64 -25.66
C ASN A 288 11.41 22.02 -25.54
N TRP A 289 12.25 21.33 -26.29
CA TRP A 289 13.70 21.54 -26.33
C TRP A 289 14.09 22.94 -26.82
N GLU A 290 13.33 23.51 -27.76
CA GLU A 290 13.53 24.88 -28.30
C GLU A 290 13.43 25.97 -27.22
N VAL A 291 12.67 25.73 -26.14
CA VAL A 291 12.48 26.72 -25.06
C VAL A 291 13.72 26.77 -24.15
N LEU A 292 14.55 25.73 -24.15
CA LEU A 292 15.74 25.64 -23.31
C LEU A 292 16.92 26.46 -23.84
N GLY A 293 16.99 26.75 -25.14
CA GLY A 293 18.10 27.51 -25.74
C GLY A 293 17.99 29.03 -25.68
N ASN A 294 16.85 29.59 -25.26
CA ASN A 294 16.54 31.03 -25.31
C ASN A 294 17.04 31.85 -24.09
N LEU A 295 18.06 31.37 -23.37
CA LEU A 295 18.31 31.82 -21.99
C LEU A 295 19.24 33.03 -21.84
N ASP A 296 20.04 33.40 -22.84
CA ASP A 296 21.03 34.48 -22.69
C ASP A 296 20.83 35.73 -23.58
N ASP A 297 19.99 35.69 -24.62
CA ASP A 297 19.78 36.87 -25.48
C ASP A 297 18.38 36.89 -26.11
N LYS A 298 17.65 38.00 -25.98
CA LYS A 298 16.31 38.21 -26.56
C LYS A 298 16.33 38.34 -28.09
N SER A 299 17.42 37.98 -28.77
CA SER A 299 17.61 38.27 -30.20
C SER A 299 18.04 37.10 -31.10
N LEU A 300 18.20 35.87 -30.60
CA LEU A 300 18.66 34.76 -31.45
C LEU A 300 17.71 33.55 -31.41
N THR A 301 16.97 33.39 -32.50
CA THR A 301 16.34 32.12 -32.91
C THR A 301 17.40 31.24 -33.57
N ASP A 302 18.41 30.80 -32.80
CA ASP A 302 19.49 29.94 -33.32
C ASP A 302 19.37 28.51 -32.76
N ASN A 303 19.03 27.57 -33.63
CA ASN A 303 18.94 26.14 -33.31
C ASN A 303 20.26 25.58 -32.79
N ASN A 304 21.41 26.19 -33.14
CA ASN A 304 22.72 25.82 -32.61
C ASN A 304 22.83 26.00 -31.10
N ALA A 305 22.29 27.11 -30.56
CA ALA A 305 22.35 27.42 -29.13
C ALA A 305 21.54 26.41 -28.29
N SER A 306 20.41 25.94 -28.82
CA SER A 306 19.57 24.93 -28.15
C SER A 306 20.24 23.56 -28.08
N GLY A 307 20.89 23.12 -29.17
CA GLY A 307 21.61 21.84 -29.21
C GLY A 307 22.79 21.78 -28.25
N GLU A 308 23.59 22.85 -28.20
CA GLU A 308 24.73 22.98 -27.28
C GLU A 308 24.27 23.00 -25.82
N TYR A 309 23.18 23.70 -25.53
CA TYR A 309 22.63 23.77 -24.18
C TYR A 309 22.14 22.41 -23.66
N ILE A 310 21.40 21.66 -24.48
CA ILE A 310 20.92 20.32 -24.12
C ILE A 310 22.09 19.35 -23.96
N ALA A 311 23.11 19.43 -24.81
CA ALA A 311 24.32 18.63 -24.66
C ALA A 311 25.03 18.91 -23.32
N LYS A 312 25.10 20.19 -22.89
CA LYS A 312 25.66 20.57 -21.59
C LYS A 312 24.85 20.01 -20.42
N ILE A 313 23.51 20.04 -20.48
CA ILE A 313 22.64 19.39 -19.49
C ILE A 313 22.95 17.88 -19.42
N MET A 314 22.96 17.21 -20.57
CA MET A 314 23.17 15.76 -20.61
C MET A 314 24.56 15.35 -20.16
N ARG A 315 25.58 16.16 -20.48
CA ARG A 315 26.94 15.99 -19.96
C ARG A 315 26.96 16.06 -18.45
N SER A 316 26.34 17.09 -17.89
CA SER A 316 26.20 17.30 -16.45
C SER A 316 25.68 16.07 -15.70
N VAL A 317 24.70 15.37 -16.30
CA VAL A 317 24.01 14.23 -15.71
C VAL A 317 24.73 12.91 -15.97
N LEU A 318 25.23 12.70 -17.19
CA LEU A 318 25.68 11.38 -17.65
C LEU A 318 27.21 11.22 -17.67
N GLU A 319 27.98 12.30 -17.59
CA GLU A 319 29.45 12.25 -17.62
C GLU A 319 30.03 11.27 -16.59
N PRO A 320 29.62 11.24 -15.31
CA PRO A 320 30.16 10.28 -14.36
C PRO A 320 29.94 8.81 -14.75
N LEU A 321 28.78 8.50 -15.36
CA LEU A 321 28.46 7.14 -15.83
C LEU A 321 29.32 6.75 -17.04
N PHE A 322 29.44 7.66 -18.02
CA PHE A 322 30.25 7.42 -19.21
C PHE A 322 31.74 7.35 -18.89
N ALA A 323 32.25 8.23 -18.04
CA ALA A 323 33.66 8.26 -17.65
C ALA A 323 34.06 7.00 -16.88
N SER A 324 33.19 6.51 -16.00
CA SER A 324 33.41 5.27 -15.26
C SER A 324 33.50 4.03 -16.16
N HIS A 325 32.70 3.98 -17.24
CA HIS A 325 32.63 2.81 -18.13
C HIS A 325 33.61 2.87 -19.31
N PHE A 326 33.70 4.02 -19.99
CA PHE A 326 34.48 4.19 -21.21
C PHE A 326 35.81 4.94 -21.00
N GLY A 327 36.01 5.54 -19.82
CA GLY A 327 37.17 6.35 -19.48
C GLY A 327 37.03 7.83 -19.85
N GLU A 328 37.75 8.68 -19.13
CA GLU A 328 37.72 10.16 -19.27
C GLU A 328 38.11 10.66 -20.67
N ALA A 329 38.98 9.93 -21.36
CA ALA A 329 39.58 10.37 -22.64
C ALA A 329 38.57 10.53 -23.78
N ILE A 330 37.40 9.87 -23.69
CA ILE A 330 36.39 9.87 -24.75
C ILE A 330 35.26 10.89 -24.51
N ILE A 331 35.19 11.50 -23.33
CA ILE A 331 34.04 12.29 -22.88
C ILE A 331 33.87 13.55 -23.72
N ASP A 332 34.94 14.32 -23.91
CA ASP A 332 34.87 15.56 -24.70
C ASP A 332 34.43 15.28 -26.14
N GLU A 333 34.98 14.23 -26.75
CA GLU A 333 34.63 13.81 -28.11
C GLU A 333 33.18 13.31 -28.21
N LEU A 334 32.73 12.48 -27.26
CA LEU A 334 31.35 11.98 -27.20
C LEU A 334 30.34 13.13 -27.13
N PHE A 335 30.55 14.09 -26.24
CA PHE A 335 29.62 15.21 -26.06
C PHE A 335 29.73 16.26 -27.18
N SER A 336 30.89 16.40 -27.83
CA SER A 336 31.03 17.16 -29.08
C SER A 336 30.16 16.56 -30.20
N ARG A 337 30.23 15.23 -30.38
CA ARG A 337 29.37 14.51 -31.35
C ARG A 337 27.90 14.60 -31.01
N LEU A 338 27.55 14.47 -29.72
CA LEU A 338 26.18 14.63 -29.27
C LEU A 338 25.66 16.04 -29.60
N THR A 339 26.48 17.07 -29.37
CA THR A 339 26.12 18.46 -29.68
C THR A 339 25.81 18.62 -31.18
N ALA A 340 26.70 18.16 -32.06
CA ALA A 340 26.48 18.23 -33.50
C ALA A 340 25.20 17.48 -33.95
N LYS A 341 24.91 16.33 -33.33
CA LYS A 341 23.69 15.56 -33.60
C LYS A 341 22.42 16.25 -33.09
N LEU A 342 22.45 16.82 -31.90
CA LEU A 342 21.33 17.55 -31.31
C LEU A 342 20.99 18.78 -32.13
N THR A 343 22.00 19.58 -32.52
CA THR A 343 21.83 20.74 -33.39
C THR A 343 21.10 20.37 -34.68
N LYS A 344 21.57 19.32 -35.38
CA LYS A 344 20.92 18.86 -36.61
C LYS A 344 19.51 18.30 -36.38
N HIS A 345 19.31 17.58 -35.28
CA HIS A 345 18.01 16.98 -34.97
C HIS A 345 16.96 18.04 -34.66
N ILE A 346 17.31 19.08 -33.89
CA ILE A 346 16.41 20.20 -33.53
C ILE A 346 15.98 21.00 -34.78
N GLU A 347 16.82 21.08 -35.81
CA GLU A 347 16.43 21.71 -37.09
C GLU A 347 15.31 20.97 -37.83
N THR A 348 15.19 19.66 -37.62
CA THR A 348 14.29 18.78 -38.39
C THR A 348 13.10 18.25 -37.59
N GLU A 349 13.26 18.07 -36.28
CA GLU A 349 12.29 17.44 -35.39
C GLU A 349 12.19 18.22 -34.07
N LYS A 350 10.95 18.45 -33.62
CA LYS A 350 10.68 19.16 -32.35
C LYS A 350 10.71 18.18 -31.19
N GLY A 351 11.87 18.02 -30.57
CA GLY A 351 12.01 17.22 -29.35
C GLY A 351 11.34 17.86 -28.13
N LYS A 352 10.79 17.04 -27.23
CA LYS A 352 10.18 17.45 -25.97
C LYS A 352 10.41 16.44 -24.87
N TYR A 353 10.44 16.89 -23.62
CA TYR A 353 10.34 16.02 -22.45
C TYR A 353 8.90 15.96 -21.97
N VAL A 354 8.44 14.77 -21.60
CA VAL A 354 7.17 14.61 -20.88
C VAL A 354 7.49 14.52 -19.40
N ILE A 355 6.90 15.40 -18.59
CA ILE A 355 7.10 15.45 -17.14
C ILE A 355 5.77 15.18 -16.47
N PHE A 356 5.76 14.25 -15.52
CA PHE A 356 4.62 13.98 -14.66
C PHE A 356 4.79 14.71 -13.35
N VAL A 357 3.69 15.24 -12.82
CA VAL A 357 3.58 15.67 -11.43
C VAL A 357 2.41 14.90 -10.83
N VAL A 358 2.67 14.12 -9.78
CA VAL A 358 1.68 13.27 -9.11
C VAL A 358 1.68 13.61 -7.64
N SER A 359 0.52 14.01 -7.11
CA SER A 359 0.28 14.14 -5.69
C SER A 359 -0.37 12.88 -5.16
N LEU A 360 0.21 12.33 -4.11
CA LEU A 360 -0.22 11.11 -3.44
C LEU A 360 -0.59 11.45 -1.99
N ARG A 361 -1.72 10.94 -1.54
CA ARG A 361 -2.17 11.02 -0.15
C ARG A 361 -1.98 9.67 0.51
N ARG A 362 -1.24 9.62 1.63
CA ARG A 362 -1.12 8.42 2.45
C ARG A 362 -2.47 8.14 3.10
N ILE A 363 -3.11 7.05 2.69
CA ILE A 363 -4.36 6.62 3.30
C ILE A 363 -4.10 5.64 4.43
N TYR A 364 -4.89 5.71 5.50
CA TYR A 364 -5.00 4.58 6.41
C TYR A 364 -5.82 3.50 5.71
N ARG A 365 -5.15 2.58 5.04
CA ARG A 365 -5.74 1.29 4.74
C ARG A 365 -5.31 0.36 5.85
N ASP A 366 -6.27 -0.12 6.64
CA ASP A 366 -6.04 -1.28 7.47
C ASP A 366 -5.45 -2.37 6.57
N GLN A 367 -4.17 -2.71 6.79
CA GLN A 367 -3.45 -3.70 5.98
C GLN A 367 -4.25 -5.02 5.93
N THR A 368 -5.04 -5.31 6.98
CA THR A 368 -6.03 -6.39 7.05
C THR A 368 -7.03 -6.32 5.90
N VAL A 369 -7.69 -5.16 5.75
CA VAL A 369 -8.71 -4.91 4.72
C VAL A 369 -8.08 -4.93 3.33
N ALA A 370 -6.89 -4.36 3.16
CA ALA A 370 -6.17 -4.40 1.89
C ALA A 370 -5.78 -5.83 1.47
N ASN A 371 -5.24 -6.63 2.40
CA ASN A 371 -4.82 -8.01 2.13
C ASN A 371 -6.01 -8.91 1.78
N VAL A 372 -7.13 -8.79 2.50
CA VAL A 372 -8.32 -9.59 2.19
C VAL A 372 -8.96 -9.14 0.87
N ILE A 373 -9.02 -7.84 0.59
CA ILE A 373 -9.49 -7.33 -0.71
C ILE A 373 -8.61 -7.87 -1.84
N LEU A 374 -7.29 -7.85 -1.69
CA LEU A 374 -6.36 -8.39 -2.69
C LEU A 374 -6.64 -9.87 -2.98
N ILE A 375 -6.82 -10.69 -1.93
CA ILE A 375 -7.13 -12.12 -2.09
C ILE A 375 -8.52 -12.32 -2.69
N MET A 376 -9.52 -11.51 -2.32
CA MET A 376 -10.84 -11.52 -2.95
C MET A 376 -10.75 -11.20 -4.44
N LYS A 377 -10.02 -10.14 -4.82
CA LYS A 377 -9.80 -9.76 -6.22
C LYS A 377 -9.17 -10.91 -7.00
N ARG A 378 -8.04 -11.45 -6.52
CA ARG A 378 -7.38 -12.60 -7.16
C ARG A 378 -8.29 -13.81 -7.30
N SER A 379 -9.08 -14.11 -6.27
CA SER A 379 -10.01 -15.25 -6.31
C SER A 379 -11.14 -15.04 -7.31
N VAL A 380 -11.58 -13.79 -7.53
CA VAL A 380 -12.51 -13.46 -8.62
C VAL A 380 -11.84 -13.64 -9.99
N GLU A 381 -10.59 -13.21 -10.14
CA GLU A 381 -9.84 -13.42 -11.40
C GLU A 381 -9.67 -14.91 -11.71
N ASP A 382 -9.31 -15.72 -10.70
CA ASP A 382 -9.19 -17.17 -10.82
C ASP A 382 -10.54 -17.81 -11.19
N LEU A 383 -11.65 -17.33 -10.60
CA LEU A 383 -13.00 -17.76 -10.99
C LEU A 383 -13.24 -17.50 -12.49
N TYR A 384 -12.95 -16.30 -12.97
CA TYR A 384 -13.17 -15.90 -14.37
C TYR A 384 -12.25 -16.61 -15.36
N HIS A 385 -11.07 -17.04 -14.92
CA HIS A 385 -10.18 -17.88 -15.71
C HIS A 385 -10.75 -19.30 -15.90
N ASP A 386 -11.34 -19.87 -14.85
CA ASP A 386 -11.83 -21.25 -14.85
C ASP A 386 -13.30 -21.37 -15.33
N PHE A 387 -14.12 -20.33 -15.12
CA PHE A 387 -15.53 -20.29 -15.42
C PHE A 387 -15.99 -18.86 -15.76
N LEU A 388 -16.65 -18.68 -16.91
CA LEU A 388 -17.21 -17.40 -17.34
C LEU A 388 -18.73 -17.37 -17.08
N PRO A 389 -19.23 -16.60 -16.09
CA PRO A 389 -20.67 -16.44 -15.88
C PRO A 389 -21.30 -15.71 -17.07
N GLU A 390 -22.30 -16.31 -17.71
CA GLU A 390 -22.93 -15.72 -18.92
C GLU A 390 -23.99 -14.65 -18.61
N ASN A 391 -24.85 -14.89 -17.62
CA ASN A 391 -26.04 -14.07 -17.38
C ASN A 391 -26.09 -13.45 -15.98
N TYR A 392 -25.84 -14.24 -14.94
CA TYR A 392 -25.85 -13.77 -13.56
C TYR A 392 -24.73 -14.42 -12.75
N MET A 393 -24.34 -13.77 -11.66
CA MET A 393 -23.38 -14.26 -10.69
C MET A 393 -23.93 -14.08 -9.28
N VAL A 394 -23.83 -15.14 -8.48
CA VAL A 394 -24.33 -15.16 -7.09
C VAL A 394 -23.13 -15.11 -6.16
N VAL A 395 -23.12 -14.09 -5.31
CA VAL A 395 -22.09 -13.83 -4.30
C VAL A 395 -22.73 -13.96 -2.92
N ALA A 396 -22.10 -14.68 -1.99
CA ALA A 396 -22.61 -14.82 -0.63
C ALA A 396 -21.61 -14.30 0.41
N ASP A 397 -22.11 -13.48 1.35
CA ASP A 397 -21.42 -13.08 2.58
C ASP A 397 -21.92 -13.94 3.74
N LEU A 398 -21.05 -14.75 4.33
CA LEU A 398 -21.37 -15.67 5.42
C LEU A 398 -20.92 -15.08 6.76
N GLY A 399 -21.88 -14.62 7.55
CA GLY A 399 -21.67 -13.87 8.80
C GLY A 399 -21.62 -12.35 8.57
N CYS A 400 -22.58 -11.82 7.82
CA CYS A 400 -22.56 -10.43 7.34
C CYS A 400 -22.77 -9.37 8.44
N SER A 401 -23.30 -9.76 9.61
CA SER A 401 -23.70 -8.87 10.69
C SER A 401 -24.70 -7.79 10.22
N SER A 402 -24.69 -6.62 10.87
CA SER A 402 -25.64 -5.51 10.62
C SER A 402 -24.96 -4.20 10.19
N GLY A 403 -23.63 -4.19 10.05
CA GLY A 403 -22.83 -3.01 9.73
C GLY A 403 -22.58 -2.81 8.23
N PRO A 404 -21.98 -1.67 7.83
CA PRO A 404 -21.74 -1.34 6.42
C PRO A 404 -20.60 -2.15 5.77
N ASN A 405 -19.83 -2.92 6.54
CA ASN A 405 -18.64 -3.64 6.06
C ASN A 405 -18.96 -4.65 4.95
N THR A 406 -20.14 -5.27 4.97
CA THR A 406 -20.56 -6.22 3.93
C THR A 406 -20.58 -5.55 2.55
N PHE A 407 -21.13 -4.33 2.45
CA PHE A 407 -21.19 -3.57 1.20
C PHE A 407 -19.81 -3.09 0.76
N MET A 408 -18.91 -2.79 1.70
CA MET A 408 -17.52 -2.45 1.38
C MET A 408 -16.80 -3.61 0.67
N TYR A 409 -16.84 -4.82 1.23
CA TYR A 409 -16.20 -5.98 0.58
C TYR A 409 -16.86 -6.34 -0.75
N PHE A 410 -18.20 -6.32 -0.79
CA PHE A 410 -18.94 -6.59 -2.03
C PHE A 410 -18.62 -5.56 -3.13
N SER A 411 -18.47 -4.28 -2.78
CA SER A 411 -18.05 -3.22 -3.71
C SER A 411 -16.71 -3.52 -4.37
N GLN A 412 -15.77 -4.13 -3.64
CA GLN A 412 -14.45 -4.50 -4.15
C GLN A 412 -14.50 -5.76 -5.03
N ILE A 413 -15.36 -6.73 -4.68
CA ILE A 413 -15.65 -7.90 -5.52
C ILE A 413 -16.27 -7.44 -6.85
N MET A 414 -17.20 -6.48 -6.81
CA MET A 414 -17.80 -5.89 -8.01
C MET A 414 -16.75 -5.26 -8.94
N ASP A 415 -15.78 -4.53 -8.38
CA ASP A 415 -14.68 -3.97 -9.18
C ASP A 415 -13.85 -5.07 -9.85
N ALA A 416 -13.52 -6.13 -9.11
CA ALA A 416 -12.76 -7.26 -9.66
C ALA A 416 -13.50 -7.99 -10.79
N ILE A 417 -14.82 -8.15 -10.62
CA ILE A 417 -15.72 -8.71 -11.66
C ILE A 417 -15.67 -7.83 -12.90
N ARG A 418 -15.81 -6.51 -12.73
CA ARG A 418 -15.81 -5.56 -13.84
C ARG A 418 -14.47 -5.56 -14.57
N GLU A 419 -13.37 -5.45 -13.83
CA GLU A 419 -12.00 -5.48 -14.36
C GLU A 419 -11.72 -6.78 -15.13
N SER A 420 -12.19 -7.92 -14.62
CA SER A 420 -12.06 -9.22 -15.30
C SER A 420 -12.88 -9.29 -16.59
N CYS A 421 -14.12 -8.78 -16.57
CA CYS A 421 -14.97 -8.71 -17.75
C CYS A 421 -14.36 -7.82 -18.84
N ASP A 422 -13.90 -6.62 -18.48
CA ASP A 422 -13.30 -5.67 -19.42
C ASP A 422 -12.03 -6.28 -20.05
N ARG A 423 -11.17 -6.93 -19.25
CA ARG A 423 -9.95 -7.61 -19.73
C ARG A 423 -10.25 -8.76 -20.69
N LEU A 424 -11.31 -9.51 -20.45
CA LEU A 424 -11.71 -10.65 -21.27
C LEU A 424 -12.67 -10.26 -22.42
N SER A 425 -12.99 -8.97 -22.58
CA SER A 425 -14.02 -8.49 -23.51
C SER A 425 -15.36 -9.20 -23.34
N HIS A 426 -15.68 -9.56 -22.10
CA HIS A 426 -16.91 -10.27 -21.73
C HIS A 426 -17.94 -9.30 -21.15
N ARG A 427 -19.22 -9.60 -21.33
CA ARG A 427 -20.29 -8.76 -20.77
C ARG A 427 -20.39 -9.00 -19.26
N PRO A 428 -20.46 -7.94 -18.43
CA PRO A 428 -20.68 -8.13 -16.99
C PRO A 428 -22.02 -8.80 -16.68
N PRO A 429 -22.06 -9.77 -15.74
CA PRO A 429 -23.30 -10.43 -15.34
C PRO A 429 -24.14 -9.55 -14.38
N GLU A 430 -25.43 -9.85 -14.25
CA GLU A 430 -26.23 -9.33 -13.14
C GLU A 430 -25.79 -9.98 -11.82
N LEU A 431 -25.72 -9.21 -10.74
CA LEU A 431 -25.22 -9.73 -9.46
C LEU A 431 -26.37 -10.01 -8.49
N HIS A 432 -26.31 -11.13 -7.80
CA HIS A 432 -27.18 -11.46 -6.67
C HIS A 432 -26.32 -11.59 -5.41
N LEU A 433 -26.54 -10.70 -4.43
CA LEU A 433 -25.82 -10.69 -3.17
C LEU A 433 -26.66 -11.39 -2.07
N LEU A 434 -26.17 -12.49 -1.54
CA LEU A 434 -26.78 -13.21 -0.43
C LEU A 434 -26.10 -12.84 0.89
N LEU A 435 -26.84 -12.24 1.80
CA LEU A 435 -26.37 -11.77 3.11
C LEU A 435 -26.80 -12.77 4.17
N ASN A 436 -25.91 -13.66 4.59
CA ASN A 436 -26.20 -14.68 5.59
C ASN A 436 -25.72 -14.26 6.98
N ASP A 437 -26.58 -14.47 7.98
CA ASP A 437 -26.22 -14.47 9.39
C ASP A 437 -27.26 -15.30 10.18
N LEU A 438 -27.04 -15.47 11.48
CA LEU A 438 -27.98 -16.13 12.38
C LEU A 438 -29.34 -15.41 12.42
N PRO A 439 -30.45 -16.11 12.71
CA PRO A 439 -31.77 -15.50 12.81
C PRO A 439 -31.88 -14.35 13.83
N GLY A 440 -30.97 -14.28 14.81
CA GLY A 440 -30.91 -13.21 15.80
C GLY A 440 -30.18 -11.94 15.33
N ASN A 441 -29.59 -11.93 14.13
CA ASN A 441 -28.95 -10.75 13.56
C ASN A 441 -29.97 -9.65 13.23
N ASP A 442 -29.56 -8.38 13.31
CA ASP A 442 -30.40 -7.24 12.99
C ASP A 442 -30.40 -6.94 11.47
N PHE A 443 -31.06 -7.81 10.71
CA PHE A 443 -31.26 -7.63 9.28
C PHE A 443 -32.02 -6.34 8.95
N ASN A 444 -32.85 -5.81 9.85
CA ASN A 444 -33.58 -4.56 9.59
C ASN A 444 -32.61 -3.38 9.50
N THR A 445 -31.66 -3.28 10.43
CA THR A 445 -30.59 -2.28 10.36
C THR A 445 -29.76 -2.45 9.09
N LEU A 446 -29.37 -3.69 8.75
CA LEU A 446 -28.62 -3.98 7.53
C LEU A 446 -29.35 -3.51 6.26
N PHE A 447 -30.65 -3.82 6.15
CA PHE A 447 -31.47 -3.41 5.01
C PHE A 447 -31.73 -1.91 5.00
N GLY A 448 -31.80 -1.25 6.17
CA GLY A 448 -31.87 0.21 6.27
C GLY A 448 -30.63 0.91 5.70
N LEU A 449 -29.46 0.30 5.85
CA LEU A 449 -28.19 0.81 5.29
C LEU A 449 -28.04 0.56 3.79
N PHE A 450 -28.87 -0.31 3.19
CA PHE A 450 -28.72 -0.71 1.80
C PHE A 450 -28.83 0.48 0.84
N THR A 451 -29.86 1.32 0.97
CA THR A 451 -30.12 2.43 0.05
C THR A 451 -28.95 3.40 0.01
N SER A 452 -28.50 3.89 1.16
CA SER A 452 -27.39 4.83 1.26
C SER A 452 -26.06 4.21 0.79
N SER A 453 -25.85 2.92 1.06
CA SER A 453 -24.65 2.21 0.59
C SER A 453 -24.63 2.06 -0.93
N VAL A 454 -25.78 1.77 -1.56
CA VAL A 454 -25.93 1.66 -3.01
C VAL A 454 -25.78 3.00 -3.70
N GLU A 455 -26.38 4.06 -3.17
CA GLU A 455 -26.25 5.41 -3.71
C GLU A 455 -24.78 5.84 -3.72
N LYS A 456 -24.10 5.66 -2.58
CA LYS A 456 -22.66 5.92 -2.47
C LYS A 456 -21.85 5.09 -3.46
N MET A 457 -22.11 3.78 -3.58
CA MET A 457 -21.43 2.93 -4.56
C MET A 457 -21.68 3.37 -6.00
N LYS A 458 -22.88 3.84 -6.34
CA LYS A 458 -23.21 4.35 -7.68
C LYS A 458 -22.46 5.64 -7.97
N GLU A 459 -22.43 6.57 -7.03
CA GLU A 459 -21.69 7.83 -7.15
C GLU A 459 -20.20 7.58 -7.33
N GLU A 460 -19.61 6.70 -6.52
CA GLU A 460 -18.18 6.36 -6.57
C GLU A 460 -17.79 5.65 -7.87
N LYS A 461 -18.64 4.75 -8.39
CA LYS A 461 -18.30 3.88 -9.53
C LYS A 461 -18.77 4.43 -10.88
N GLY A 462 -19.76 5.31 -10.91
CA GLY A 462 -20.33 5.85 -12.15
C GLY A 462 -20.74 4.75 -13.14
N GLU A 463 -20.25 4.83 -14.38
CA GLU A 463 -20.54 3.85 -15.44
C GLU A 463 -20.01 2.43 -15.17
N LYS A 464 -19.09 2.27 -14.21
CA LYS A 464 -18.56 0.95 -13.82
C LYS A 464 -19.45 0.21 -12.83
N PHE A 465 -20.48 0.86 -12.29
CA PHE A 465 -21.43 0.24 -11.36
C PHE A 465 -22.15 -0.96 -12.02
N LEU A 466 -22.16 -2.10 -11.32
CA LEU A 466 -22.90 -3.29 -11.75
C LEU A 466 -24.23 -3.39 -10.99
N PRO A 467 -25.38 -3.50 -11.70
CA PRO A 467 -26.65 -3.75 -11.04
C PRO A 467 -26.60 -5.02 -10.20
N PHE A 468 -27.13 -4.93 -8.97
CA PHE A 468 -27.18 -6.07 -8.07
C PHE A 468 -28.43 -6.09 -7.21
N TYR A 469 -28.79 -7.30 -6.76
CA TYR A 469 -30.00 -7.58 -5.99
C TYR A 469 -29.61 -8.26 -4.68
N PRO A 470 -29.81 -7.63 -3.50
CA PRO A 470 -29.52 -8.26 -2.22
C PRO A 470 -30.67 -9.16 -1.73
N ALA A 471 -30.34 -10.20 -0.98
CA ALA A 471 -31.31 -10.98 -0.20
C ALA A 471 -30.70 -11.40 1.14
N GLY A 472 -31.44 -11.26 2.25
CA GLY A 472 -31.02 -11.78 3.55
C GLY A 472 -31.37 -13.25 3.70
N VAL A 473 -30.46 -14.02 4.28
CA VAL A 473 -30.59 -15.48 4.46
C VAL A 473 -30.37 -15.82 5.95
N PRO A 474 -31.44 -15.90 6.76
CA PRO A 474 -31.33 -16.21 8.18
C PRO A 474 -31.04 -17.69 8.38
N GLY A 475 -29.94 -18.00 9.07
CA GLY A 475 -29.56 -19.38 9.37
C GLY A 475 -28.10 -19.51 9.77
N SER A 476 -27.77 -20.57 10.51
CA SER A 476 -26.37 -20.90 10.78
C SER A 476 -25.71 -21.43 9.52
N PHE A 477 -24.52 -20.91 9.19
CA PHE A 477 -23.68 -21.48 8.14
C PHE A 477 -23.12 -22.87 8.49
N TYR A 478 -23.37 -23.40 9.70
CA TYR A 478 -23.18 -24.82 9.99
C TYR A 478 -24.36 -25.70 9.52
N GLY A 479 -25.36 -25.12 8.85
CA GLY A 479 -26.44 -25.80 8.13
C GLY A 479 -26.45 -25.48 6.63
N ARG A 480 -27.34 -26.13 5.88
CA ARG A 480 -27.63 -25.78 4.48
C ARG A 480 -28.33 -24.41 4.44
N LEU A 481 -27.81 -23.51 3.63
CA LEU A 481 -28.31 -22.14 3.43
C LEU A 481 -28.87 -21.94 2.02
N PHE A 482 -28.28 -22.61 1.02
CA PHE A 482 -28.57 -22.35 -0.38
C PHE A 482 -28.97 -23.62 -1.14
N PRO A 483 -29.71 -23.48 -2.27
CA PRO A 483 -29.90 -24.57 -3.20
C PRO A 483 -28.57 -25.17 -3.69
N THR A 484 -28.63 -26.41 -4.15
CA THR A 484 -27.44 -27.11 -4.65
C THR A 484 -26.91 -26.42 -5.92
N ARG A 485 -25.60 -26.17 -5.97
CA ARG A 485 -24.88 -25.54 -7.10
C ARG A 485 -25.52 -24.21 -7.57
N SER A 486 -25.83 -23.32 -6.64
CA SER A 486 -26.44 -22.01 -6.95
C SER A 486 -25.52 -20.82 -6.68
N VAL A 487 -24.42 -21.00 -5.95
CA VAL A 487 -23.52 -19.88 -5.55
C VAL A 487 -22.19 -19.96 -6.28
N HIS A 488 -21.68 -18.83 -6.77
CA HIS A 488 -20.46 -18.79 -7.57
C HIS A 488 -19.25 -18.35 -6.74
N PHE A 489 -19.46 -17.38 -5.86
CA PHE A 489 -18.43 -16.84 -5.00
C PHE A 489 -18.95 -16.71 -3.57
N MET A 490 -18.18 -17.16 -2.59
CA MET A 490 -18.51 -17.00 -1.17
C MET A 490 -17.38 -16.28 -0.46
N TYR A 491 -17.72 -15.48 0.54
CA TYR A 491 -16.73 -14.99 1.49
C TYR A 491 -17.27 -15.01 2.91
N SER A 492 -16.37 -15.15 3.88
CA SER A 492 -16.68 -15.05 5.30
C SER A 492 -15.57 -14.27 5.99
N CYS A 493 -15.93 -13.19 6.68
CA CYS A 493 -14.99 -12.29 7.31
C CYS A 493 -15.23 -12.25 8.83
N LEU A 494 -14.28 -12.79 9.60
CA LEU A 494 -14.28 -12.83 11.06
C LEU A 494 -15.51 -13.53 11.66
N SER A 495 -15.89 -14.69 11.12
CA SER A 495 -17.04 -15.47 11.63
C SER A 495 -16.71 -16.91 12.01
N LEU A 496 -15.81 -17.57 11.28
CA LEU A 496 -15.51 -19.01 11.44
C LEU A 496 -14.75 -19.39 12.72
N HIS A 497 -14.28 -18.41 13.50
CA HIS A 497 -13.74 -18.65 14.83
C HIS A 497 -14.84 -18.89 15.88
N TRP A 498 -16.10 -18.60 15.56
CA TRP A 498 -17.25 -18.97 16.40
C TRP A 498 -17.65 -20.41 16.13
N LEU A 499 -17.57 -21.23 17.18
CA LEU A 499 -18.03 -22.61 17.15
C LEU A 499 -19.55 -22.66 17.08
N SER A 500 -20.09 -23.74 16.52
CA SER A 500 -21.53 -23.97 16.46
C SER A 500 -22.16 -24.09 17.86
N GLN A 501 -21.35 -24.50 18.84
CA GLN A 501 -21.74 -24.64 20.23
C GLN A 501 -20.50 -24.69 21.14
N VAL A 502 -20.72 -24.55 22.45
CA VAL A 502 -19.71 -24.89 23.45
C VAL A 502 -19.36 -26.38 23.34
N PRO A 503 -18.08 -26.77 23.38
CA PRO A 503 -17.68 -28.17 23.28
C PRO A 503 -18.35 -29.05 24.33
N GLN A 504 -18.95 -30.15 23.88
CA GLN A 504 -19.54 -31.14 24.78
C GLN A 504 -18.46 -31.78 25.66
N GLY A 505 -18.77 -32.00 26.95
CA GLY A 505 -17.83 -32.63 27.90
C GLY A 505 -17.01 -31.66 28.73
N LEU A 506 -17.16 -30.34 28.54
CA LEU A 506 -16.63 -29.32 29.47
C LEU A 506 -17.42 -29.26 30.80
N GLU A 507 -18.65 -29.77 30.79
CA GLU A 507 -19.44 -30.08 31.97
C GLU A 507 -19.39 -31.59 32.22
N SER A 508 -18.82 -32.02 33.35
CA SER A 508 -18.79 -33.44 33.70
C SER A 508 -20.18 -33.95 34.11
N LYS A 509 -20.38 -35.28 34.07
CA LYS A 509 -21.63 -35.96 34.50
C LYS A 509 -22.06 -35.66 35.95
N ALA A 510 -21.20 -35.03 36.75
CA ALA A 510 -21.46 -34.63 38.14
C ALA A 510 -21.63 -33.11 38.30
N ASN A 511 -21.84 -32.35 37.21
CA ASN A 511 -21.88 -30.88 37.18
C ASN A 511 -20.60 -30.22 37.72
N ILE A 512 -19.46 -30.92 37.65
CA ILE A 512 -18.15 -30.34 37.96
C ILE A 512 -17.59 -29.73 36.68
N ALA A 513 -17.34 -28.42 36.72
CA ALA A 513 -16.66 -27.71 35.64
C ALA A 513 -15.24 -28.24 35.43
N VAL A 514 -14.90 -28.52 34.17
CA VAL A 514 -13.56 -28.98 33.78
C VAL A 514 -12.58 -27.80 33.67
N ASN A 515 -13.04 -26.64 33.17
CA ASN A 515 -12.20 -25.46 32.94
C ASN A 515 -12.29 -24.45 34.11
N LYS A 516 -12.04 -24.89 35.34
CA LYS A 516 -12.22 -24.05 36.53
C LYS A 516 -11.39 -22.76 36.46
N GLY A 517 -12.02 -21.66 36.87
CA GLY A 517 -11.44 -20.32 36.91
C GLY A 517 -11.18 -19.69 35.54
N ASN A 518 -11.57 -20.33 34.44
CA ASN A 518 -11.35 -19.82 33.08
C ASN A 518 -12.62 -19.90 32.23
N ILE A 519 -12.88 -18.86 31.44
CA ILE A 519 -14.03 -18.84 30.51
C ILE A 519 -13.67 -19.32 29.09
N TYR A 520 -12.40 -19.60 28.84
CA TYR A 520 -11.86 -20.10 27.57
C TYR A 520 -10.53 -20.86 27.82
N ILE A 521 -9.88 -21.36 26.77
CA ILE A 521 -8.58 -22.02 26.85
C ILE A 521 -7.52 -21.07 27.42
N SER A 522 -6.78 -21.56 28.41
CA SER A 522 -5.75 -20.84 29.15
C SER A 522 -4.60 -21.79 29.48
N LYS A 523 -3.41 -21.25 29.81
CA LYS A 523 -2.28 -22.03 30.32
C LYS A 523 -2.62 -22.84 31.58
N THR A 524 -3.61 -22.40 32.35
CA THR A 524 -4.07 -23.10 33.55
C THR A 524 -5.17 -24.13 33.27
N SER A 525 -5.69 -24.18 32.04
CA SER A 525 -6.69 -25.17 31.63
C SER A 525 -6.07 -26.57 31.52
N PRO A 526 -6.80 -27.63 31.93
CA PRO A 526 -6.39 -29.00 31.66
C PRO A 526 -6.26 -29.26 30.14
N PRO A 527 -5.31 -30.10 29.68
CA PRO A 527 -5.13 -30.40 28.24
C PRO A 527 -6.39 -30.93 27.54
N LEU A 528 -7.30 -31.56 28.30
CA LEU A 528 -8.60 -32.02 27.80
C LEU A 528 -9.44 -30.86 27.24
N VAL A 529 -9.35 -29.66 27.82
CA VAL A 529 -10.10 -28.48 27.35
C VAL A 529 -9.68 -28.12 25.93
N SER A 530 -8.38 -27.92 25.69
CA SER A 530 -7.85 -27.61 24.35
C SER A 530 -8.22 -28.67 23.32
N LYS A 531 -8.19 -29.95 23.72
CA LYS A 531 -8.61 -31.06 22.87
C LYS A 531 -10.09 -30.99 22.48
N LEU A 532 -11.00 -30.76 23.43
CA LEU A 532 -12.44 -30.68 23.16
C LEU A 532 -12.80 -29.51 22.24
N TYR A 533 -12.14 -28.36 22.42
CA TYR A 533 -12.27 -27.21 21.54
C TYR A 533 -11.78 -27.48 20.11
N LEU A 534 -10.60 -28.09 19.97
CA LEU A 534 -10.07 -28.50 18.66
C LEU A 534 -11.00 -29.49 17.96
N GLU A 535 -11.50 -30.50 18.67
CA GLU A 535 -12.44 -31.48 18.11
C GLU A 535 -13.76 -30.83 17.67
N GLN A 536 -14.25 -29.83 18.41
CA GLN A 536 -15.45 -29.07 18.02
C GLN A 536 -15.19 -28.25 16.76
N PHE A 537 -14.07 -27.53 16.69
CA PHE A 537 -13.67 -26.79 15.49
C PHE A 537 -13.54 -27.71 14.27
N GLN A 538 -12.87 -28.85 14.40
CA GLN A 538 -12.68 -29.79 13.30
C GLN A 538 -14.01 -30.30 12.76
N ARG A 539 -14.97 -30.65 13.63
CA ARG A 539 -16.32 -31.05 13.23
C ARG A 539 -17.06 -29.93 12.51
N ASP A 540 -17.04 -28.73 13.10
CA ASP A 540 -17.75 -27.56 12.59
C ASP A 540 -17.21 -27.11 11.24
N PHE A 541 -15.88 -27.01 11.11
CA PHE A 541 -15.24 -26.58 9.88
C PHE A 541 -15.34 -27.64 8.77
N HIS A 542 -15.22 -28.93 9.10
CA HIS A 542 -15.49 -30.02 8.14
C HIS A 542 -16.93 -29.96 7.62
N LEU A 543 -17.91 -29.81 8.53
CA LEU A 543 -19.32 -29.72 8.16
C LEU A 543 -19.58 -28.47 7.32
N PHE A 544 -19.00 -27.33 7.69
CA PHE A 544 -19.06 -26.10 6.91
C PHE A 544 -18.59 -26.32 5.48
N LEU A 545 -17.36 -26.82 5.28
CA LEU A 545 -16.81 -27.07 3.95
C LEU A 545 -17.70 -28.01 3.14
N LYS A 546 -18.10 -29.15 3.73
CA LYS A 546 -19.00 -30.10 3.07
C LYS A 546 -20.28 -29.43 2.56
N LEU A 547 -20.96 -28.65 3.40
CA LEU A 547 -22.20 -27.97 3.03
C LEU A 547 -21.97 -26.89 1.95
N ARG A 548 -20.89 -26.11 2.05
CA ARG A 548 -20.54 -25.12 1.02
C ARG A 548 -20.22 -25.79 -0.31
N SER A 549 -19.61 -26.97 -0.30
CA SER A 549 -19.34 -27.73 -1.52
C SER A 549 -20.61 -28.21 -2.22
N GLU A 550 -21.70 -28.46 -1.49
CA GLU A 550 -22.98 -28.85 -2.09
C GLU A 550 -23.68 -27.64 -2.74
N GLU A 551 -23.49 -26.46 -2.17
CA GLU A 551 -24.15 -25.21 -2.56
C GLU A 551 -23.43 -24.46 -3.68
N MET A 552 -22.13 -24.64 -3.80
CA MET A 552 -21.32 -23.88 -4.75
C MET A 552 -21.24 -24.55 -6.13
N CYS A 553 -21.17 -23.72 -7.18
CA CYS A 553 -20.98 -24.15 -8.56
C CYS A 553 -19.61 -24.79 -8.76
N SER A 554 -19.43 -25.56 -9.85
CA SER A 554 -18.10 -26.06 -10.24
C SER A 554 -17.13 -24.90 -10.48
N ALA A 555 -15.88 -25.07 -10.05
CA ALA A 555 -14.86 -24.01 -10.03
C ALA A 555 -15.19 -22.76 -9.19
N GLY A 556 -16.27 -22.79 -8.39
CA GLY A 556 -16.58 -21.70 -7.47
C GLY A 556 -15.44 -21.45 -6.49
N GLN A 557 -15.34 -20.20 -6.05
CA GLN A 557 -14.26 -19.71 -5.19
C GLN A 557 -14.82 -19.24 -3.85
N MET A 558 -14.09 -19.51 -2.77
CA MET A 558 -14.48 -19.10 -1.43
C MET A 558 -13.30 -18.51 -0.66
N VAL A 559 -13.47 -17.30 -0.12
CA VAL A 559 -12.44 -16.60 0.66
C VAL A 559 -12.84 -16.52 2.13
N LEU A 560 -12.00 -17.05 3.02
CA LEU A 560 -12.28 -17.14 4.45
C LEU A 560 -11.24 -16.37 5.24
N MET A 561 -11.68 -15.48 6.12
CA MET A 561 -10.84 -14.71 7.04
C MET A 561 -11.33 -14.91 8.47
N PHE A 562 -10.46 -15.29 9.41
CA PHE A 562 -10.83 -15.47 10.81
C PHE A 562 -9.62 -15.36 11.75
N PHE A 563 -9.89 -15.14 13.05
CA PHE A 563 -8.85 -15.18 14.08
C PHE A 563 -8.25 -16.58 14.14
N GLY A 564 -6.93 -16.65 14.25
CA GLY A 564 -6.20 -17.89 14.42
C GLY A 564 -4.99 -17.71 15.30
N ARG A 565 -4.01 -18.58 15.11
CA ARG A 565 -2.74 -18.59 15.85
C ARG A 565 -1.59 -19.08 14.97
N ARG A 566 -0.37 -18.71 15.35
CA ARG A 566 0.87 -19.18 14.68
C ARG A 566 1.43 -20.45 15.29
N THR A 567 1.21 -20.64 16.58
CA THR A 567 1.82 -21.73 17.34
C THR A 567 0.94 -22.97 17.29
N SER A 568 1.51 -24.15 17.57
CA SER A 568 0.79 -25.42 17.52
C SER A 568 -0.04 -25.72 18.76
N ASP A 569 0.26 -25.10 19.90
CA ASP A 569 -0.48 -25.29 21.15
C ASP A 569 -1.57 -24.20 21.32
N PRO A 570 -2.87 -24.58 21.37
CA PRO A 570 -3.96 -23.63 21.63
C PRO A 570 -3.89 -22.95 23.01
N ALA A 571 -3.15 -23.48 23.98
CA ALA A 571 -3.09 -22.97 25.35
C ALA A 571 -1.99 -21.92 25.59
N GLU A 572 -1.14 -21.65 24.60
CA GLU A 572 -0.13 -20.60 24.73
C GLU A 572 -0.74 -19.20 24.88
N GLU A 573 -0.21 -18.43 25.85
CA GLU A 573 -0.77 -17.13 26.29
C GLU A 573 -0.80 -16.10 25.16
N GLU A 574 0.20 -16.13 24.27
CA GLU A 574 0.33 -15.18 23.16
C GLU A 574 -0.90 -15.13 22.24
N ASN A 575 -1.72 -16.19 22.22
CA ASN A 575 -2.88 -16.31 21.35
C ASN A 575 -4.19 -15.84 22.01
N ASN A 576 -4.30 -15.95 23.35
CA ASN A 576 -5.59 -15.85 24.06
C ASN A 576 -5.70 -14.66 25.03
N TYR A 577 -4.74 -13.74 25.02
CA TYR A 577 -4.62 -12.65 26.00
C TYR A 577 -5.95 -11.95 26.31
N ILE A 578 -6.73 -11.62 25.29
CA ILE A 578 -7.96 -10.84 25.49
C ILE A 578 -8.99 -11.56 26.37
N TRP A 579 -9.16 -12.86 26.17
CA TRP A 579 -10.09 -13.67 26.95
C TRP A 579 -9.53 -14.00 28.34
N THR A 580 -8.21 -14.15 28.47
CA THR A 580 -7.54 -14.28 29.77
C THR A 580 -7.69 -13.01 30.62
N LEU A 581 -7.57 -11.82 30.02
CA LEU A 581 -7.77 -10.54 30.72
C LEU A 581 -9.23 -10.35 31.15
N LEU A 582 -10.20 -10.79 30.33
CA LEU A 582 -11.62 -10.78 30.70
C LEU A 582 -11.94 -11.78 31.81
N THR A 583 -11.35 -12.98 31.74
CA THR A 583 -11.40 -13.99 32.80
C THR A 583 -10.91 -13.42 34.12
N LYS A 584 -9.80 -12.67 34.10
CA LYS A 584 -9.24 -12.02 35.29
C LYS A 584 -10.24 -11.04 35.92
N ALA A 585 -10.88 -10.20 35.11
CA ALA A 585 -11.90 -9.26 35.61
C ALA A 585 -13.07 -9.99 36.30
N LEU A 586 -13.55 -11.10 35.71
CA LEU A 586 -14.60 -11.94 36.31
C LEU A 586 -14.14 -12.58 37.62
N ASN A 587 -12.92 -13.11 37.68
CA ASN A 587 -12.37 -13.71 38.90
C ASN A 587 -12.18 -12.67 40.03
N ASP A 588 -11.75 -11.45 39.71
CA ASP A 588 -11.66 -10.36 40.69
C ASP A 588 -13.04 -10.04 41.28
N MET A 589 -14.08 -9.99 40.44
CA MET A 589 -15.47 -9.81 40.90
C MET A 589 -15.97 -11.00 41.74
N ALA A 590 -15.55 -12.22 41.44
CA ALA A 590 -15.89 -13.40 42.22
C ALA A 590 -15.22 -13.40 43.60
N LEU A 591 -13.95 -12.97 43.68
CA LEU A 591 -13.21 -12.81 44.94
C LEU A 591 -13.84 -11.74 45.85
N GLU A 592 -14.39 -10.67 45.26
CA GLU A 592 -15.12 -9.62 45.97
C GLU A 592 -16.56 -10.02 46.34
N GLY A 593 -17.03 -11.18 45.88
CA GLY A 593 -18.39 -11.68 46.15
C GLY A 593 -19.49 -10.99 45.34
N ILE A 594 -19.14 -10.25 44.28
CA ILE A 594 -20.10 -9.62 43.36
C ILE A 594 -20.80 -10.68 42.50
N ILE A 595 -20.06 -11.72 42.10
CA ILE A 595 -20.57 -12.90 41.40
C ILE A 595 -20.09 -14.17 42.11
N LYS A 596 -20.67 -15.35 41.81
CA LYS A 596 -20.18 -16.61 42.37
C LYS A 596 -19.06 -17.17 41.50
N ALA A 597 -18.03 -17.74 42.12
CA ALA A 597 -16.97 -18.45 41.40
C ALA A 597 -17.52 -19.60 40.53
N SER A 598 -18.59 -20.26 40.96
CA SER A 598 -19.29 -21.30 40.18
C SER A 598 -19.89 -20.77 38.87
N ASP A 599 -20.25 -19.48 38.82
CA ASP A 599 -20.82 -18.86 37.63
C ASP A 599 -19.71 -18.62 36.59
N VAL A 600 -18.50 -18.30 37.04
CA VAL A 600 -17.30 -18.24 36.16
C VAL A 600 -16.93 -19.63 35.66
N ASP A 601 -16.89 -20.62 36.56
CA ASP A 601 -16.54 -22.02 36.25
C ASP A 601 -17.47 -22.67 35.22
N SER A 602 -18.76 -22.30 35.20
CA SER A 602 -19.76 -22.86 34.29
C SER A 602 -19.83 -22.15 32.94
N PHE A 603 -19.26 -20.95 32.82
CA PHE A 603 -19.30 -20.20 31.56
C PHE A 603 -18.12 -20.58 30.66
N ASN A 604 -18.39 -21.00 29.42
CA ASN A 604 -17.37 -21.29 28.42
C ASN A 604 -17.72 -20.63 27.09
N LEU A 605 -16.76 -19.94 26.49
CA LEU A 605 -16.95 -19.27 25.19
C LEU A 605 -16.98 -20.29 24.05
N PRO A 606 -17.96 -20.27 23.13
CA PRO A 606 -17.96 -21.10 21.92
C PRO A 606 -17.04 -20.48 20.85
N TYR A 607 -15.76 -20.36 21.16
CA TYR A 607 -14.75 -19.66 20.35
C TYR A 607 -13.53 -20.55 20.16
N TYR A 608 -12.91 -20.55 18.98
CA TYR A 608 -11.65 -21.26 18.75
C TYR A 608 -10.77 -20.53 17.73
N GLN A 609 -9.47 -20.47 18.03
CA GLN A 609 -8.44 -19.95 17.12
C GLN A 609 -7.62 -21.12 16.56
N PRO A 610 -7.89 -21.54 15.32
CA PRO A 610 -7.11 -22.58 14.68
C PRO A 610 -5.74 -22.06 14.21
N CYS A 611 -4.78 -22.96 14.00
CA CYS A 611 -3.59 -22.65 13.19
C CYS A 611 -3.84 -22.99 11.71
N MET A 612 -2.98 -22.47 10.82
CA MET A 612 -3.13 -22.72 9.37
C MET A 612 -3.00 -24.21 9.02
N GLU A 613 -2.18 -24.96 9.75
CA GLU A 613 -2.02 -26.40 9.58
C GLU A 613 -3.32 -27.16 9.87
N GLU A 614 -4.08 -26.77 10.90
CA GLU A 614 -5.39 -27.34 11.24
C GLU A 614 -6.42 -27.05 10.15
N VAL A 615 -6.48 -25.80 9.68
CA VAL A 615 -7.36 -25.40 8.57
C VAL A 615 -7.06 -26.26 7.33
N LYS A 616 -5.79 -26.35 6.94
CA LYS A 616 -5.37 -27.16 5.79
C LYS A 616 -5.65 -28.65 5.97
N MET A 617 -5.47 -29.17 7.18
CA MET A 617 -5.74 -30.58 7.49
C MET A 617 -7.21 -30.89 7.26
N VAL A 618 -8.11 -30.12 7.88
CA VAL A 618 -9.56 -30.33 7.74
C VAL A 618 -10.02 -30.13 6.30
N THR A 619 -9.49 -29.14 5.57
CA THR A 619 -9.80 -28.93 4.15
C THR A 619 -9.39 -30.12 3.28
N ARG A 620 -8.20 -30.70 3.52
CA ARG A 620 -7.75 -31.90 2.81
C ARG A 620 -8.57 -33.14 3.17
N ASP A 621 -8.91 -33.29 4.44
CA ASP A 621 -9.65 -34.45 4.95
C ASP A 621 -11.11 -34.44 4.47
N GLU A 622 -11.74 -33.27 4.34
CA GLU A 622 -13.07 -33.13 3.73
C GLU A 622 -13.01 -33.38 2.20
N GLY A 623 -12.03 -32.79 1.52
CA GLY A 623 -11.63 -33.19 0.17
C GLY A 623 -12.36 -32.53 -1.00
N SER A 624 -13.34 -31.66 -0.77
CA SER A 624 -14.11 -31.00 -1.82
C SER A 624 -13.45 -29.74 -2.39
N PHE A 625 -12.40 -29.23 -1.73
CA PHE A 625 -11.74 -27.99 -2.10
C PHE A 625 -10.22 -28.11 -2.21
N ASP A 626 -9.63 -27.30 -3.09
CA ASP A 626 -8.21 -27.00 -3.16
C ASP A 626 -7.91 -25.66 -2.51
N VAL A 627 -6.86 -25.59 -1.69
CA VAL A 627 -6.35 -24.31 -1.15
C VAL A 627 -5.55 -23.60 -2.26
N VAL A 628 -5.95 -22.38 -2.60
CA VAL A 628 -5.35 -21.60 -3.71
C VAL A 628 -4.39 -20.54 -3.17
N HIS A 629 -4.88 -19.67 -2.29
CA HIS A 629 -4.10 -18.59 -1.69
C HIS A 629 -4.17 -18.69 -0.17
N GLU A 630 -3.08 -18.36 0.51
CA GLU A 630 -3.05 -18.26 1.96
C GLU A 630 -2.24 -17.06 2.44
N HIS A 631 -2.66 -16.49 3.56
CA HIS A 631 -1.95 -15.40 4.20
C HIS A 631 -2.16 -15.40 5.71
N VAL A 632 -1.12 -15.05 6.46
CA VAL A 632 -1.15 -14.95 7.92
C VAL A 632 -0.45 -13.68 8.35
N PHE A 633 -1.17 -12.81 9.07
CA PHE A 633 -0.61 -11.55 9.55
C PHE A 633 -1.07 -11.24 10.97
N ASP A 634 -0.38 -10.28 11.58
CA ASP A 634 -0.59 -9.85 12.95
C ASP A 634 -1.26 -8.47 12.92
N LEU A 635 -2.40 -8.34 13.61
CA LEU A 635 -3.16 -7.11 13.79
C LEU A 635 -2.95 -6.58 15.21
N ASN A 636 -2.15 -5.54 15.34
CA ASN A 636 -1.86 -4.91 16.64
C ASN A 636 -3.13 -4.27 17.22
N TRP A 637 -3.34 -4.37 18.54
CA TRP A 637 -4.49 -3.77 19.20
C TRP A 637 -4.54 -2.24 19.01
N GLU A 638 -3.38 -1.58 19.00
CA GLU A 638 -3.22 -0.15 18.73
C GLU A 638 -3.75 0.28 17.34
N ALA A 639 -3.80 -0.65 16.37
CA ALA A 639 -4.27 -0.37 15.02
C ALA A 639 -5.81 -0.38 14.89
N LEU A 640 -6.52 -0.86 15.91
CA LEU A 640 -7.99 -0.91 15.92
C LEU A 640 -8.60 0.44 16.29
N SER A 641 -7.96 1.16 17.20
CA SER A 641 -8.38 2.49 17.63
C SER A 641 -8.03 3.53 16.57
N ASN A 642 -8.98 3.89 15.70
CA ASN A 642 -8.93 5.07 14.81
C ASN A 642 -8.92 6.39 15.60
N LEU A 643 -8.20 6.46 16.72
CA LEU A 643 -8.09 7.61 17.61
C LEU A 643 -6.98 8.54 17.12
N ASP A 644 -7.21 9.85 17.21
CA ASP A 644 -6.19 10.87 16.91
C ASP A 644 -4.93 10.66 17.76
N GLU A 645 -3.75 11.02 17.24
CA GLU A 645 -2.45 10.76 17.88
C GLU A 645 -2.29 11.34 19.29
N LYS A 646 -3.03 12.40 19.67
CA LYS A 646 -3.05 12.90 21.05
C LYS A 646 -3.66 11.91 22.05
N SER A 647 -4.59 11.07 21.61
CA SER A 647 -5.24 10.04 22.42
C SER A 647 -4.50 8.70 22.42
N LEU A 648 -3.60 8.44 21.45
CA LEU A 648 -2.80 7.21 21.39
C LEU A 648 -1.62 7.20 22.38
N VAL A 649 -1.22 8.36 22.92
CA VAL A 649 -0.28 8.44 24.06
C VAL A 649 -0.96 7.99 25.37
N ASP A 650 -2.28 8.00 25.41
CA ASP A 650 -3.06 7.49 26.55
C ASP A 650 -3.40 6.01 26.34
N ASN A 651 -2.61 5.15 26.97
CA ASN A 651 -2.85 3.70 27.03
C ASN A 651 -4.28 3.36 27.49
N PHE A 652 -4.93 4.24 28.26
CA PHE A 652 -6.29 4.06 28.72
C PHE A 652 -7.32 4.22 27.59
N ALA A 653 -7.16 5.20 26.70
CA ALA A 653 -8.08 5.41 25.57
C ALA A 653 -8.04 4.24 24.57
N SER A 654 -6.85 3.69 24.32
CA SER A 654 -6.68 2.48 23.50
C SER A 654 -7.33 1.26 24.14
N ALA A 655 -7.17 1.10 25.46
CA ALA A 655 -7.81 0.03 26.22
C ALA A 655 -9.34 0.15 26.24
N GLU A 656 -9.87 1.37 26.39
CA GLU A 656 -11.31 1.63 26.37
C GLU A 656 -11.92 1.30 25.01
N PHE A 657 -11.23 1.66 23.92
CA PHE A 657 -11.67 1.30 22.57
C PHE A 657 -11.70 -0.21 22.37
N LEU A 658 -10.62 -0.92 22.76
CA LEU A 658 -10.58 -2.38 22.68
C LEU A 658 -11.67 -3.03 23.55
N ALA A 659 -11.91 -2.51 24.75
CA ALA A 659 -12.96 -2.98 25.63
C ALA A 659 -14.35 -2.83 25.01
N LYS A 660 -14.62 -1.72 24.30
CA LYS A 660 -15.87 -1.53 23.55
C LYS A 660 -16.06 -2.57 22.44
N ILE A 661 -14.99 -2.93 21.72
CA ILE A 661 -15.06 -4.00 20.70
C ILE A 661 -15.37 -5.35 21.35
N ILE A 662 -14.66 -5.71 22.42
CA ILE A 662 -14.91 -7.00 23.09
C ILE A 662 -16.29 -7.03 23.74
N ARG A 663 -16.78 -5.89 24.24
CA ARG A 663 -18.13 -5.75 24.76
C ARG A 663 -19.18 -6.01 23.71
N SER A 664 -19.08 -5.39 22.53
CA SER A 664 -20.07 -5.60 21.45
C SER A 664 -20.16 -7.06 21.00
N VAL A 665 -19.06 -7.81 21.15
CA VAL A 665 -18.98 -9.22 20.82
C VAL A 665 -19.50 -10.13 21.94
N ALA A 666 -19.07 -9.89 23.18
CA ALA A 666 -19.28 -10.83 24.29
C ALA A 666 -20.49 -10.52 25.17
N GLU A 667 -21.01 -9.29 25.17
CA GLU A 667 -22.11 -8.89 26.07
C GLU A 667 -23.37 -9.74 25.88
N SER A 668 -23.71 -10.10 24.65
CA SER A 668 -24.86 -10.95 24.34
C SER A 668 -24.74 -12.37 24.93
N LEU A 669 -23.51 -12.83 25.18
CA LEU A 669 -23.23 -14.12 25.82
C LEU A 669 -23.11 -13.99 27.35
N LEU A 670 -22.49 -12.90 27.83
CA LEU A 670 -22.23 -12.67 29.25
C LEU A 670 -23.49 -12.26 30.01
N ALA A 671 -24.30 -11.36 29.46
CA ALA A 671 -25.44 -10.77 30.16
C ALA A 671 -26.53 -11.78 30.54
N PRO A 672 -26.87 -12.80 29.70
CA PRO A 672 -27.81 -13.84 30.10
C PRO A 672 -27.29 -14.74 31.22
N HIS A 673 -25.97 -14.95 31.31
CA HIS A 673 -25.36 -15.86 32.28
C HIS A 673 -25.05 -15.19 33.62
N PHE A 674 -24.39 -14.03 33.59
CA PHE A 674 -23.97 -13.30 34.79
C PHE A 674 -24.97 -12.23 35.23
N GLY A 675 -25.93 -11.88 34.37
CA GLY A 675 -26.92 -10.83 34.60
C GLY A 675 -26.48 -9.46 34.08
N LYS A 676 -27.42 -8.68 33.53
CA LYS A 676 -27.17 -7.35 32.95
C LYS A 676 -26.55 -6.35 33.92
N ALA A 677 -26.84 -6.47 35.22
CA ALA A 677 -26.41 -5.51 36.24
C ALA A 677 -24.88 -5.46 36.43
N ILE A 678 -24.15 -6.53 36.08
CA ILE A 678 -22.70 -6.60 36.29
C ILE A 678 -21.88 -6.15 35.07
N ILE A 679 -22.51 -5.98 33.91
CA ILE A 679 -21.81 -5.80 32.62
C ILE A 679 -21.00 -4.51 32.58
N ASP A 680 -21.58 -3.39 33.02
CA ASP A 680 -20.88 -2.10 33.00
C ASP A 680 -19.65 -2.13 33.91
N GLU A 681 -19.79 -2.69 35.11
CA GLU A 681 -18.69 -2.85 36.07
C GLU A 681 -17.62 -3.82 35.55
N LEU A 682 -18.02 -4.94 34.96
CA LEU A 682 -17.11 -5.91 34.35
C LEU A 682 -16.24 -5.26 33.27
N PHE A 683 -16.85 -4.50 32.36
CA PHE A 683 -16.11 -3.85 31.27
C PHE A 683 -15.28 -2.65 31.74
N SER A 684 -15.68 -1.97 32.81
CA SER A 684 -14.85 -0.97 33.49
C SER A 684 -13.55 -1.59 34.04
N ARG A 685 -13.66 -2.71 34.77
CA ARG A 685 -12.52 -3.47 35.29
C ARG A 685 -11.65 -4.05 34.19
N PHE A 686 -12.29 -4.64 33.18
CA PHE A 686 -11.60 -5.16 32.01
C PHE A 686 -10.78 -4.08 31.31
N THR A 687 -11.33 -2.88 31.13
CA THR A 687 -10.62 -1.72 30.56
C THR A 687 -9.36 -1.39 31.36
N ALA A 688 -9.47 -1.31 32.69
CA ALA A 688 -8.31 -1.04 33.55
C ALA A 688 -7.23 -2.14 33.45
N ILE A 689 -7.65 -3.42 33.40
CA ILE A 689 -6.74 -4.56 33.24
C ILE A 689 -6.03 -4.52 31.88
N VAL A 690 -6.75 -4.21 30.79
CA VAL A 690 -6.19 -4.06 29.45
C VAL A 690 -5.20 -2.89 29.39
N ALA A 691 -5.53 -1.75 30.01
CA ALA A 691 -4.65 -0.58 30.05
C ALA A 691 -3.32 -0.90 30.74
N GLU A 692 -3.35 -1.69 31.82
CA GLU A 692 -2.13 -2.15 32.50
C GLU A 692 -1.35 -3.19 31.71
N HIS A 693 -2.02 -4.02 30.91
CA HIS A 693 -1.36 -4.99 30.04
C HIS A 693 -0.63 -4.31 28.88
N ILE A 694 -1.28 -3.34 28.20
CA ILE A 694 -0.70 -2.59 27.07
C ILE A 694 0.59 -1.86 27.47
N LYS A 695 0.71 -1.41 28.72
CA LYS A 695 1.95 -0.80 29.26
C LYS A 695 3.15 -1.75 29.28
N LYS A 696 2.90 -3.07 29.38
CA LYS A 696 3.95 -4.09 29.56
C LYS A 696 4.29 -4.80 28.26
N GLU A 697 3.27 -5.09 27.46
CA GLU A 697 3.40 -5.88 26.25
C GLU A 697 2.42 -5.40 25.18
N LYS A 698 2.85 -5.41 23.92
CA LYS A 698 2.00 -5.06 22.79
C LYS A 698 1.11 -6.24 22.44
N GLY A 699 -0.19 -6.10 22.66
CA GLY A 699 -1.16 -7.10 22.25
C GLY A 699 -1.43 -7.09 20.74
N LYS A 700 -1.64 -8.28 20.17
CA LYS A 700 -1.93 -8.49 18.75
C LYS A 700 -2.93 -9.63 18.56
N PHE A 701 -3.68 -9.57 17.47
CA PHE A 701 -4.50 -10.66 16.97
C PHE A 701 -3.80 -11.31 15.78
N VAL A 702 -3.80 -12.63 15.68
CA VAL A 702 -3.37 -13.32 14.46
C VAL A 702 -4.58 -13.56 13.58
N ILE A 703 -4.51 -13.16 12.33
CA ILE A 703 -5.57 -13.36 11.33
C ILE A 703 -5.07 -14.33 10.27
N LEU A 704 -5.90 -15.33 9.96
CA LEU A 704 -5.71 -16.24 8.85
C LEU A 704 -6.63 -15.82 7.70
N ILE A 705 -6.09 -15.75 6.49
CA ILE A 705 -6.86 -15.64 5.26
C ILE A 705 -6.54 -16.87 4.40
N VAL A 706 -7.57 -17.56 3.93
CA VAL A 706 -7.45 -18.68 3.01
C VAL A 706 -8.48 -18.55 1.89
N SER A 707 -8.03 -18.70 0.65
CA SER A 707 -8.90 -18.86 -0.51
C SER A 707 -8.91 -20.31 -0.93
N VAL A 708 -10.10 -20.85 -1.18
CA VAL A 708 -10.31 -22.23 -1.59
C VAL A 708 -11.17 -22.31 -2.84
N ARG A 709 -10.78 -23.19 -3.77
CA ARG A 709 -11.51 -23.47 -5.01
C ARG A 709 -12.19 -24.81 -4.92
N ARG A 710 -13.47 -24.89 -5.32
CA ARG A 710 -14.19 -26.17 -5.39
C ARG A 710 -13.74 -26.99 -6.58
N ARG A 711 -13.51 -28.28 -6.32
CA ARG A 711 -13.10 -29.28 -7.32
C ARG A 711 -14.23 -29.64 -8.30
#